data_AF-A0A094F6R6-F1
#
_entry.id   AF-A0A094F6R6-F1
#
_cell.length_a   1.000
_cell.length_b   1.000
_cell.length_c   1.000
_cell.angle_alpha   90.00
_cell.angle_beta   90.00
_cell.angle_gamma   90.00
#
_symmetry.space_group_name_H-M   'P 1'
#
loop_
_entity.id
_entity.type
_entity.pdbx_description
1 polymer ?
#
loop_
_entity_poly.entity_id
_entity_poly.type
_entity_poly.pdbx_seq_one_letter_code
_entity_poly.pdbx_strand_id
1 'polypeptide(L)'
;MAAGKKGTVFRVTGLPASRPDDELNKSLKAAIYDNLAADEQSKLTVNAAIVPSCYDNDEKVALVEFYGGVPAFLSELMANPLGDWQVEMGDTDISFGQHFFGFTQLYTPKPGSSATADIIAITGLDGHAYGSWRGKGNLGRMWLRDFLSKDLPCCRTMIYGYNSKLSTHGVDTIMDYGRGLMEELKKVRNTEELRKRPLFFIAHSFGGLILAHCLVNAAQADENDHPTIASLYRATYGMLLFGVPHKGLVVDDIQKMVTGQDNHPQSALLKQIRSKSDLLAFQLVNFRNLIRDRKVDSDSRRWKRTGDFVTAVDADSALLHLPDSMEDKIPLDADHSMIVKFGDRNNRGYTSARDKLRQFEHNAPSVVAARFLRAQNRPPPSSTVPFQRDSAFVGRKDILTEIGEKLELAAPRDHCRVALVGLGGIGKSQIVIEYAYKLRESAPQTWVFWVHASNAARFKEAYTNIATKIELPGWDDPKADILRLVYNWLCDERNGRWLIILDNADDDRVFSTSADSDSIAHGSEAPREAAPLESFLPQSSNGWILVTLRDLVAAVNLIGTRRNVIRVEPMAEEEALMLLDNRVSVGKAFEDDAKLLIRTLEYIPLAITHAAAYLAVRAQTITVSTYLELFRESEENQAHLLISREPRDKRRDGSVSDAVITTWQISFEQIRKTKPEAAELLSLMAMFDRQGIPESILHNGRGRLQFEDAVAPLTSFSLIKAQGMKQPEQQVGEHLFEMHDLVQLATRKWLEVQLQRAARDMGGLPSAPSARAKGAQITQYGISSSQGSMQQRRRLGGLQ
;
A
#
# COMPACT_ATOMS: atom_id res chain seq x y z
N MET A 1 14.11 36.06 -55.68
CA MET A 1 15.07 35.48 -54.70
C MET A 1 14.71 34.02 -54.50
N ALA A 2 15.57 33.11 -54.95
CA ALA A 2 15.34 31.67 -54.89
C ALA A 2 15.21 31.21 -53.43
N ALA A 3 14.18 30.44 -53.11
CA ALA A 3 14.01 29.81 -51.81
C ALA A 3 15.20 28.87 -51.55
N GLY A 4 16.10 29.26 -50.64
CA GLY A 4 17.26 28.46 -50.29
C GLY A 4 16.84 27.07 -49.82
N LYS A 5 17.40 26.02 -50.43
CA LYS A 5 17.22 24.63 -49.98
C LYS A 5 17.61 24.51 -48.51
N LYS A 6 16.87 23.69 -47.76
CA LYS A 6 17.07 23.40 -46.33
C LYS A 6 18.51 22.93 -46.09
N GLY A 7 19.27 23.64 -45.26
CA GLY A 7 20.63 23.24 -44.88
C GLY A 7 20.64 22.11 -43.87
N THR A 8 21.54 21.13 -43.98
CA THR A 8 21.75 20.13 -42.93
C THR A 8 22.37 20.82 -41.71
N VAL A 9 21.89 20.47 -40.51
CA VAL A 9 22.41 20.99 -39.25
C VAL A 9 23.31 19.94 -38.61
N PHE A 10 24.51 20.35 -38.23
CA PHE A 10 25.49 19.56 -37.52
C PHE A 10 25.65 20.06 -36.09
N ARG A 11 25.90 19.14 -35.17
CA ARG A 11 26.34 19.43 -33.82
C ARG A 11 27.87 19.43 -33.81
N VAL A 12 28.48 20.49 -33.31
CA VAL A 12 29.93 20.58 -33.15
C VAL A 12 30.28 20.60 -31.67
N THR A 13 31.11 19.68 -31.22
CA THR A 13 31.60 19.57 -29.82
C THR A 13 33.10 19.86 -29.74
N GLY A 14 33.65 20.02 -28.52
CA GLY A 14 35.06 20.33 -28.29
C GLY A 14 35.40 21.83 -28.29
N LEU A 15 34.42 22.72 -28.19
CA LEU A 15 34.67 24.16 -28.15
C LEU A 15 34.97 24.61 -26.71
N PRO A 16 36.08 25.31 -26.42
CA PRO A 16 36.43 25.68 -25.05
C PRO A 16 35.52 26.78 -24.50
N ALA A 17 34.90 26.56 -23.35
CA ALA A 17 33.98 27.52 -22.73
C ALA A 17 34.67 28.79 -22.22
N SER A 18 36.00 28.73 -22.00
CA SER A 18 36.83 29.86 -21.58
C SER A 18 36.88 31.01 -22.61
N ARG A 19 36.59 30.73 -23.89
CA ARG A 19 36.57 31.75 -24.95
C ARG A 19 35.17 32.37 -25.11
N PRO A 20 35.08 33.70 -25.39
CA PRO A 20 33.83 34.37 -25.71
C PRO A 20 33.14 33.78 -26.96
N ASP A 21 31.80 33.82 -26.99
CA ASP A 21 31.01 33.22 -28.07
C ASP A 21 31.32 33.84 -29.45
N ASP A 22 31.59 35.14 -29.51
CA ASP A 22 31.93 35.84 -30.77
C ASP A 22 33.29 35.38 -31.32
N GLU A 23 34.27 35.14 -30.44
CA GLU A 23 35.58 34.61 -30.83
C GLU A 23 35.47 33.16 -31.28
N LEU A 24 34.76 32.31 -30.53
CA LEU A 24 34.49 30.92 -30.91
C LEU A 24 33.79 30.83 -32.25
N ASN A 25 32.80 31.69 -32.50
CA ASN A 25 32.08 31.72 -33.77
C ASN A 25 33.01 32.09 -34.94
N LYS A 26 33.91 33.07 -34.72
CA LYS A 26 34.90 33.47 -35.72
C LYS A 26 35.91 32.35 -36.00
N SER A 27 36.48 31.73 -34.96
CA SER A 27 37.43 30.62 -35.09
C SER A 27 36.81 29.39 -35.73
N LEU A 28 35.59 29.02 -35.33
CA LEU A 28 34.85 27.90 -35.90
C LEU A 28 34.57 28.13 -37.39
N LYS A 29 34.13 29.33 -37.77
CA LYS A 29 33.93 29.68 -39.19
C LYS A 29 35.24 29.62 -39.96
N ALA A 30 36.33 30.16 -39.42
CA ALA A 30 37.64 30.10 -40.06
C ALA A 30 38.06 28.64 -40.33
N ALA A 31 38.02 27.78 -39.31
CA ALA A 31 38.33 26.36 -39.44
C ALA A 31 37.43 25.65 -40.48
N ILE A 32 36.15 26.00 -40.54
CA ILE A 32 35.25 25.49 -41.58
C ILE A 32 35.70 25.96 -42.97
N TYR A 33 35.96 27.26 -43.16
CA TYR A 33 36.36 27.83 -44.46
C TYR A 33 37.70 27.30 -44.95
N ASP A 34 38.64 27.02 -44.05
CA ASP A 34 39.94 26.41 -44.36
C ASP A 34 39.81 24.98 -44.90
N ASN A 35 38.73 24.28 -44.55
CA ASN A 35 38.42 22.93 -45.02
C ASN A 35 37.48 22.91 -46.25
N LEU A 36 37.00 24.07 -46.73
CA LEU A 36 36.17 24.16 -47.93
C LEU A 36 37.02 24.22 -49.21
N ALA A 37 36.58 23.56 -50.28
CA ALA A 37 37.16 23.74 -51.60
C ALA A 37 36.93 25.18 -52.11
N ALA A 38 37.82 25.68 -52.97
CA ALA A 38 37.77 27.05 -53.46
C ALA A 38 36.44 27.42 -54.15
N ASP A 39 35.81 26.45 -54.83
CA ASP A 39 34.51 26.66 -55.47
C ASP A 39 33.33 26.58 -54.48
N GLU A 40 33.52 25.94 -53.31
CA GLU A 40 32.54 25.89 -52.22
C GLU A 40 32.52 27.18 -51.40
N GLN A 41 33.67 27.84 -51.20
CA GLN A 41 33.78 29.08 -50.41
C GLN A 41 32.88 30.22 -50.94
N SER A 42 32.64 30.28 -52.25
CA SER A 42 31.77 31.28 -52.88
C SER A 42 30.29 30.87 -52.95
N LYS A 43 29.98 29.58 -52.75
CA LYS A 43 28.63 29.00 -52.90
C LYS A 43 27.95 28.71 -51.55
N LEU A 44 28.74 28.38 -50.52
CA LEU A 44 28.22 27.96 -49.22
C LEU A 44 28.18 29.13 -48.24
N THR A 45 27.06 29.26 -47.53
CA THR A 45 26.93 30.19 -46.41
C THR A 45 26.81 29.39 -45.11
N VAL A 46 27.67 29.71 -44.14
CA VAL A 46 27.73 29.01 -42.85
C VAL A 46 27.05 29.85 -41.76
N ASN A 47 26.06 29.26 -41.09
CA ASN A 47 25.46 29.85 -39.90
C ASN A 47 25.79 28.97 -38.68
N ALA A 48 26.38 29.56 -37.65
CA ALA A 48 26.78 28.86 -36.44
C ALA A 48 26.20 29.57 -35.21
N ALA A 49 25.55 28.79 -34.34
CA ALA A 49 25.06 29.26 -33.04
C ALA A 49 25.81 28.52 -31.93
N ILE A 50 26.56 29.25 -31.10
CA ILE A 50 27.24 28.72 -29.92
C ILE A 50 26.21 28.59 -28.79
N VAL A 51 26.20 27.45 -28.11
CA VAL A 51 25.30 27.13 -27.00
C VAL A 51 26.08 26.44 -25.88
N PRO A 52 25.61 26.53 -24.62
CA PRO A 52 26.22 25.80 -23.52
C PRO A 52 26.18 24.28 -23.75
N SER A 53 27.22 23.57 -23.31
CA SER A 53 27.19 22.11 -23.27
C SER A 53 26.19 21.62 -22.21
N CYS A 54 25.63 20.42 -22.45
CA CYS A 54 24.72 19.80 -21.49
C CYS A 54 25.46 19.11 -20.34
N TYR A 55 26.71 18.72 -20.58
CA TYR A 55 27.46 17.75 -19.79
C TYR A 55 28.63 18.36 -19.03
N ASP A 56 29.30 19.33 -19.64
CA ASP A 56 30.53 19.92 -19.15
C ASP A 56 30.39 21.45 -19.15
N ASN A 57 30.84 22.10 -18.08
CA ASN A 57 30.85 23.56 -18.02
C ASN A 57 32.11 24.16 -18.67
N ASP A 58 33.13 23.33 -18.92
CA ASP A 58 34.39 23.73 -19.55
C ASP A 58 34.31 23.67 -21.09
N GLU A 59 33.24 23.10 -21.63
CA GLU A 59 32.97 23.03 -23.07
C GLU A 59 31.67 23.75 -23.49
N LYS A 60 31.65 24.16 -24.75
CA LYS A 60 30.47 24.65 -25.48
C LYS A 60 30.21 23.76 -26.68
N VAL A 61 28.99 23.86 -27.19
CA VAL A 61 28.54 23.16 -28.39
C VAL A 61 28.16 24.20 -29.42
N ALA A 62 28.34 23.92 -30.71
CA ALA A 62 27.78 24.74 -31.77
C ALA A 62 26.76 23.96 -32.60
N LEU A 63 25.71 24.66 -33.02
CA LEU A 63 24.76 24.19 -34.01
C LEU A 63 25.10 24.87 -35.33
N VAL A 64 25.69 24.13 -36.26
CA VAL A 64 26.19 24.65 -37.54
C VAL A 64 25.26 24.23 -38.66
N GLU A 65 24.75 25.20 -39.42
CA GLU A 65 23.89 25.00 -40.58
C GLU A 65 24.57 25.53 -41.84
N PHE A 66 24.60 24.70 -42.88
CA PHE A 66 25.17 25.04 -44.18
C PHE A 66 24.06 25.32 -45.20
N TYR A 67 24.04 26.53 -45.76
CA TYR A 67 23.17 26.87 -46.88
C TYR A 67 23.94 26.73 -48.20
N GLY A 68 23.29 26.15 -49.21
CA GLY A 68 23.90 25.91 -50.53
C GLY A 68 24.34 24.46 -50.77
N GLY A 69 24.42 23.63 -49.73
CA GLY A 69 24.82 22.22 -49.81
C GLY A 69 25.52 21.77 -48.54
N VAL A 70 25.85 20.47 -48.45
CA VAL A 70 26.76 19.94 -47.43
C VAL A 70 28.18 20.02 -47.98
N PRO A 71 29.15 20.56 -47.22
CA PRO A 71 30.56 20.60 -47.63
C PRO A 71 31.11 19.22 -48.00
N ALA A 72 32.04 19.19 -48.96
CA ALA A 72 32.69 17.96 -49.40
C ALA A 72 33.38 17.20 -48.24
N PHE A 73 34.05 17.91 -47.32
CA PHE A 73 34.73 17.29 -46.18
C PHE A 73 33.76 16.64 -45.16
N LEU A 74 32.48 17.02 -45.16
CA LEU A 74 31.43 16.40 -44.32
C LEU A 74 30.57 15.39 -45.11
N SER A 75 30.92 15.10 -46.37
CA SER A 75 30.16 14.16 -47.21
C SER A 75 30.16 12.74 -46.63
N GLU A 76 31.24 12.33 -45.96
CA GLU A 76 31.32 11.02 -45.31
C GLU A 76 30.28 10.88 -44.18
N LEU A 77 29.99 11.96 -43.44
CA LEU A 77 28.91 11.95 -42.45
C LEU A 77 27.52 11.79 -43.09
N MET A 78 27.35 12.13 -44.37
CA MET A 78 26.09 11.86 -45.06
C MET A 78 25.95 10.37 -45.40
N ALA A 79 27.06 9.67 -45.63
CA ALA A 79 27.11 8.24 -45.89
C ALA A 79 27.06 7.41 -44.59
N ASN A 80 27.74 7.87 -43.54
CA ASN A 80 27.75 7.27 -42.20
C ASN A 80 27.27 8.29 -41.13
N PRO A 81 25.95 8.50 -41.01
CA PRO A 81 25.38 9.53 -40.12
C PRO A 81 25.54 9.23 -38.63
N LEU A 82 26.06 8.06 -38.26
CA LEU A 82 26.35 7.67 -36.87
C LEU A 82 27.78 8.01 -36.44
N GLY A 83 28.66 8.35 -37.38
CA GLY A 83 30.03 8.74 -37.09
C GLY A 83 30.17 10.22 -36.70
N ASP A 84 31.40 10.57 -36.37
CA ASP A 84 31.85 11.93 -36.08
C ASP A 84 33.04 12.27 -36.99
N TRP A 85 33.17 13.54 -37.38
CA TRP A 85 34.27 14.04 -38.21
C TRP A 85 35.04 15.12 -37.48
N GLN A 86 36.34 14.90 -37.26
CA GLN A 86 37.19 15.82 -36.50
C GLN A 86 37.88 16.84 -37.41
N VAL A 87 38.01 18.06 -36.92
CA VAL A 87 38.71 19.17 -37.57
C VAL A 87 39.57 19.90 -36.53
N GLU A 88 40.80 20.22 -36.88
CA GLU A 88 41.67 21.07 -36.05
C GLU A 88 41.18 22.53 -36.09
N MET A 89 40.99 23.14 -34.93
CA MET A 89 40.67 24.55 -34.76
C MET A 89 41.72 25.22 -33.86
N GLY A 90 42.86 25.58 -34.44
CA GLY A 90 43.98 26.17 -33.72
C GLY A 90 44.68 25.14 -32.82
N ASP A 91 44.53 25.28 -31.50
CA ASP A 91 45.09 24.40 -30.47
C ASP A 91 44.07 23.37 -29.92
N THR A 92 42.86 23.34 -30.47
CA THR A 92 41.76 22.47 -30.03
C THR A 92 41.17 21.69 -31.18
N ASP A 93 40.79 20.44 -30.94
CA ASP A 93 40.08 19.60 -31.90
C ASP A 93 38.57 19.74 -31.72
N ILE A 94 37.86 20.00 -32.81
CA ILE A 94 36.41 20.07 -32.83
C ILE A 94 35.85 18.87 -33.60
N SER A 95 34.67 18.40 -33.19
CA SER A 95 34.05 17.22 -33.81
C SER A 95 32.65 17.52 -34.32
N PHE A 96 32.41 17.24 -35.61
CA PHE A 96 31.13 17.38 -36.28
C PHE A 96 30.36 16.07 -36.25
N GLY A 97 29.15 16.09 -35.69
CA GLY A 97 28.24 14.95 -35.69
C GLY A 97 26.86 15.33 -36.23
N GLN A 98 26.22 14.42 -36.98
CA GLN A 98 24.85 14.63 -37.47
C GLN A 98 23.80 13.92 -36.61
N HIS A 99 24.16 12.91 -35.79
CA HIS A 99 23.21 12.04 -35.10
C HIS A 99 22.47 12.67 -33.90
N PHE A 100 23.07 13.66 -33.21
CA PHE A 100 22.54 14.29 -31.99
C PHE A 100 22.22 13.33 -30.84
N PHE A 101 22.96 12.22 -30.69
CA PHE A 101 22.77 11.30 -29.55
C PHE A 101 23.17 11.96 -28.23
N GLY A 102 22.46 11.60 -27.16
CA GLY A 102 22.52 12.28 -25.88
C GLY A 102 21.73 13.59 -25.89
N PHE A 103 22.05 14.46 -24.95
CA PHE A 103 21.42 15.76 -24.79
C PHE A 103 22.12 16.84 -25.61
N THR A 104 21.32 17.67 -26.28
CA THR A 104 21.81 18.88 -26.95
C THR A 104 20.95 20.06 -26.55
N GLN A 105 21.55 21.07 -25.95
CA GLN A 105 20.87 22.32 -25.63
C GLN A 105 20.68 23.14 -26.92
N LEU A 106 19.54 23.81 -27.03
CA LEU A 106 19.16 24.47 -28.29
C LEU A 106 19.51 25.96 -28.33
N TYR A 107 19.56 26.62 -27.18
CA TYR A 107 19.87 28.05 -27.06
C TYR A 107 20.41 28.38 -25.67
N THR A 108 21.11 29.51 -25.56
CA THR A 108 21.55 30.07 -24.28
C THR A 108 20.38 30.78 -23.58
N PRO A 109 20.03 30.41 -22.34
CA PRO A 109 19.02 31.15 -21.57
C PRO A 109 19.44 32.61 -21.38
N LYS A 110 18.46 33.46 -21.06
CA LYS A 110 18.67 34.90 -20.89
C LYS A 110 19.84 35.19 -19.92
N PRO A 111 20.85 35.98 -20.33
CA PRO A 111 21.97 36.34 -19.47
C PRO A 111 21.53 37.06 -18.19
N GLY A 112 22.17 36.76 -17.07
CA GLY A 112 21.90 37.40 -15.78
C GLY A 112 20.72 36.83 -14.98
N SER A 113 20.09 35.74 -15.44
CA SER A 113 19.04 35.03 -14.70
C SER A 113 19.30 33.52 -14.67
N SER A 114 19.09 32.89 -13.52
CA SER A 114 19.11 31.42 -13.39
C SER A 114 17.97 30.80 -14.20
N ALA A 115 18.21 29.64 -14.81
CA ALA A 115 17.17 28.97 -15.58
C ALA A 115 15.98 28.57 -14.69
N THR A 116 14.77 28.88 -15.13
CA THR A 116 13.52 28.70 -14.36
C THR A 116 13.03 27.25 -14.40
N ALA A 117 13.27 26.55 -15.51
CA ALA A 117 12.91 25.15 -15.74
C ALA A 117 13.80 24.51 -16.81
N ASP A 118 13.87 23.18 -16.79
CA ASP A 118 14.40 22.39 -17.89
C ASP A 118 13.25 21.87 -18.78
N ILE A 119 13.39 21.99 -20.10
CA ILE A 119 12.46 21.44 -21.10
C ILE A 119 13.19 20.37 -21.90
N ILE A 120 12.70 19.13 -21.89
CA ILE A 120 13.32 18.01 -22.59
C ILE A 120 12.39 17.47 -23.67
N ALA A 121 12.85 17.54 -24.92
CA ALA A 121 12.14 17.01 -26.07
C ALA A 121 12.68 15.65 -26.51
N ILE A 122 11.81 14.64 -26.62
CA ILE A 122 12.13 13.25 -26.93
C ILE A 122 11.41 12.84 -28.22
N THR A 123 12.18 12.51 -29.26
CA THR A 123 11.66 12.10 -30.57
C THR A 123 11.06 10.69 -30.54
N GLY A 124 10.26 10.35 -31.55
CA GLY A 124 9.75 9.01 -31.79
C GLY A 124 10.71 8.06 -32.52
N LEU A 125 10.24 6.82 -32.69
CA LEU A 125 10.88 5.74 -33.45
C LEU A 125 11.17 6.17 -34.90
N ASP A 126 12.34 5.81 -35.41
CA ASP A 126 12.92 6.23 -36.70
C ASP A 126 13.07 7.76 -36.90
N GLY A 127 12.78 8.56 -35.87
CA GLY A 127 12.90 10.02 -35.89
C GLY A 127 14.32 10.52 -35.63
N HIS A 128 14.74 11.57 -36.34
CA HIS A 128 16.00 12.27 -36.11
C HIS A 128 15.85 13.30 -34.98
N ALA A 129 16.70 13.26 -33.94
CA ALA A 129 16.51 14.04 -32.72
C ALA A 129 16.34 15.56 -32.95
N TYR A 130 17.10 16.15 -33.89
CA TYR A 130 16.92 17.55 -34.27
C TYR A 130 15.84 17.75 -35.36
N GLY A 131 15.76 16.79 -36.29
CA GLY A 131 15.00 16.93 -37.54
C GLY A 131 13.50 16.68 -37.35
N SER A 132 13.13 15.89 -36.34
CA SER A 132 11.75 15.62 -35.96
C SER A 132 10.99 16.89 -35.55
N TRP A 133 11.69 17.89 -35.00
CA TRP A 133 11.10 19.15 -34.55
C TRP A 133 11.22 20.29 -35.57
N ARG A 134 11.76 19.99 -36.76
CA ARG A 134 11.98 20.98 -37.82
C ARG A 134 10.76 21.07 -38.73
N GLY A 135 10.17 22.26 -38.82
CA GLY A 135 9.04 22.54 -39.68
C GLY A 135 9.35 22.38 -41.17
N LYS A 136 8.34 22.02 -41.95
CA LYS A 136 8.49 21.86 -43.41
C LYS A 136 8.40 23.16 -44.22
N GLY A 137 8.13 24.29 -43.57
CA GLY A 137 8.02 25.61 -44.21
C GLY A 137 9.28 26.03 -44.98
N ASN A 138 9.14 27.09 -45.77
CA ASN A 138 10.20 27.64 -46.65
C ASN A 138 11.48 28.03 -45.89
N LEU A 139 11.36 28.47 -44.63
CA LEU A 139 12.51 28.82 -43.79
C LEU A 139 13.13 27.64 -43.04
N GLY A 140 12.48 26.47 -43.04
CA GLY A 140 12.96 25.28 -42.34
C GLY A 140 13.29 25.53 -40.86
N ARG A 141 12.45 26.25 -40.12
CA ARG A 141 12.72 26.57 -38.71
C ARG A 141 12.51 25.36 -37.80
N MET A 142 13.34 25.25 -36.76
CA MET A 142 13.20 24.27 -35.70
C MET A 142 12.60 24.98 -34.48
N TRP A 143 11.31 24.76 -34.22
CA TRP A 143 10.53 25.66 -33.37
C TRP A 143 10.99 25.69 -31.91
N LEU A 144 11.51 24.57 -31.37
CA LEU A 144 12.09 24.51 -30.02
C LEU A 144 13.32 25.42 -29.87
N ARG A 145 14.03 25.68 -30.98
CA ARG A 145 15.18 26.59 -31.01
C ARG A 145 14.79 27.99 -31.45
N ASP A 146 14.15 28.11 -32.60
CA ASP A 146 14.01 29.39 -33.31
C ASP A 146 12.84 30.24 -32.81
N PHE A 147 11.81 29.60 -32.22
CA PHE A 147 10.61 30.26 -31.72
C PHE A 147 10.57 30.23 -30.18
N LEU A 148 10.75 29.05 -29.58
CA LEU A 148 10.63 28.86 -28.14
C LEU A 148 11.67 29.64 -27.34
N SER A 149 12.88 29.82 -27.87
CA SER A 149 13.92 30.67 -27.26
C SER A 149 13.47 32.12 -27.02
N LYS A 150 12.55 32.62 -27.84
CA LYS A 150 11.98 33.97 -27.69
C LYS A 150 10.79 33.99 -26.74
N ASP A 151 10.06 32.89 -26.69
CA ASP A 151 8.79 32.79 -25.97
C ASP A 151 8.96 32.29 -24.52
N LEU A 152 10.02 31.52 -24.22
CA LEU A 152 10.47 31.07 -22.90
C LEU A 152 12.01 31.23 -22.75
N PRO A 153 12.55 32.45 -22.76
CA PRO A 153 13.99 32.70 -22.76
C PRO A 153 14.70 32.29 -21.46
N CYS A 154 13.97 32.05 -20.37
CA CYS A 154 14.52 31.64 -19.08
C CYS A 154 14.57 30.11 -18.90
N CYS A 155 13.98 29.34 -19.82
CA CYS A 155 14.00 27.88 -19.77
C CYS A 155 15.25 27.31 -20.44
N ARG A 156 15.83 26.27 -19.85
CA ARG A 156 16.88 25.46 -20.50
C ARG A 156 16.22 24.40 -21.38
N THR A 157 16.17 24.61 -22.69
CA THR A 157 15.55 23.64 -23.62
C THR A 157 16.57 22.74 -24.28
N MET A 158 16.34 21.43 -24.18
CA MET A 158 17.21 20.38 -24.67
C MET A 158 16.42 19.36 -25.51
N ILE A 159 17.07 18.79 -26.53
CA ILE A 159 16.62 17.57 -27.20
C ILE A 159 17.40 16.38 -26.66
N TYR A 160 16.75 15.22 -26.57
CA TYR A 160 17.39 13.94 -26.31
C TYR A 160 17.36 13.09 -27.59
N GLY A 161 18.53 12.73 -28.09
CA GLY A 161 18.69 11.78 -29.18
C GLY A 161 19.17 10.42 -28.71
N TYR A 162 18.67 9.39 -29.36
CA TYR A 162 19.05 8.00 -29.15
C TYR A 162 18.99 7.28 -30.51
N ASN A 163 19.60 6.11 -30.63
CA ASN A 163 19.54 5.35 -31.88
C ASN A 163 18.11 4.82 -32.09
N SER A 164 17.30 5.56 -32.84
CA SER A 164 15.91 5.22 -33.11
C SER A 164 15.73 4.48 -34.45
N LYS A 165 16.82 4.22 -35.20
CA LYS A 165 16.77 3.78 -36.60
C LYS A 165 16.43 2.31 -36.75
N LEU A 166 15.26 2.05 -37.34
CA LEU A 166 14.75 0.70 -37.60
C LEU A 166 15.61 -0.08 -38.62
N SER A 167 16.39 0.61 -39.44
CA SER A 167 17.31 -0.03 -40.40
C SER A 167 18.61 -0.57 -39.79
N THR A 168 18.86 -0.36 -38.50
CA THR A 168 20.09 -0.80 -37.82
C THR A 168 19.90 -2.12 -37.06
N HIS A 169 20.94 -2.95 -36.94
CA HIS A 169 20.87 -4.25 -36.25
C HIS A 169 20.78 -4.17 -34.70
N GLY A 170 20.21 -3.10 -34.15
CA GLY A 170 20.01 -2.95 -32.71
C GLY A 170 19.01 -3.97 -32.14
N VAL A 171 19.28 -4.45 -30.92
CA VAL A 171 18.43 -5.38 -30.15
C VAL A 171 17.70 -4.71 -28.99
N ASP A 172 17.80 -3.38 -28.89
CA ASP A 172 17.33 -2.61 -27.73
C ASP A 172 15.81 -2.66 -27.57
N THR A 173 15.38 -2.88 -26.34
CA THR A 173 13.99 -2.90 -25.89
C THR A 173 13.53 -1.55 -25.34
N ILE A 174 12.23 -1.40 -25.02
CA ILE A 174 11.72 -0.19 -24.33
C ILE A 174 12.50 0.07 -23.04
N MET A 175 12.88 -1.00 -22.34
CA MET A 175 13.62 -0.93 -21.08
C MET A 175 15.04 -0.41 -21.29
N ASP A 176 15.71 -0.82 -22.37
CA ASP A 176 17.07 -0.39 -22.68
C ASP A 176 17.10 1.09 -23.05
N TYR A 177 16.16 1.55 -23.88
CA TYR A 177 16.01 2.99 -24.17
C TYR A 177 15.66 3.80 -22.94
N GLY A 178 14.80 3.27 -22.07
CA GLY A 178 14.45 3.90 -20.79
C GLY A 178 15.66 4.05 -19.88
N ARG A 179 16.48 3.00 -19.76
CA ARG A 179 17.74 3.02 -19.01
C ARG A 179 18.73 4.02 -19.60
N GLY A 180 18.88 4.05 -20.92
CA GLY A 180 19.73 5.02 -21.61
C GLY A 180 19.32 6.46 -21.28
N LEU A 181 18.03 6.78 -21.37
CA LEU A 181 17.52 8.11 -20.99
C LEU A 181 17.82 8.44 -19.52
N MET A 182 17.63 7.47 -18.61
CA MET A 182 17.92 7.66 -17.18
C MET A 182 19.41 7.93 -16.92
N GLU A 183 20.31 7.19 -17.56
CA GLU A 183 21.76 7.41 -17.43
C GLU A 183 22.18 8.78 -17.97
N GLU A 184 21.63 9.20 -19.10
CA GLU A 184 21.91 10.52 -19.65
C GLU A 184 21.33 11.64 -18.77
N LEU A 185 20.14 11.45 -18.17
CA LEU A 185 19.55 12.37 -17.21
C LEU A 185 20.41 12.53 -15.95
N LYS A 186 21.06 11.46 -15.47
CA LYS A 186 22.00 11.52 -14.34
C LYS A 186 23.16 12.47 -14.63
N LYS A 187 23.67 12.45 -15.86
CA LYS A 187 24.80 13.29 -16.29
C LYS A 187 24.40 14.76 -16.35
N VAL A 188 23.25 15.09 -16.94
CA VAL A 188 22.83 16.49 -17.19
C VAL A 188 22.13 17.16 -16.01
N ARG A 189 21.70 16.39 -15.00
CA ARG A 189 21.10 16.87 -13.74
C ARG A 189 21.92 16.39 -12.52
N ASN A 190 23.22 16.61 -12.59
CA ASN A 190 24.19 16.09 -11.63
C ASN A 190 24.28 16.89 -10.31
N THR A 191 23.85 18.16 -10.27
CA THR A 191 23.85 19.01 -9.06
C THR A 191 22.49 19.02 -8.34
N GLU A 192 22.48 19.40 -7.05
CA GLU A 192 21.24 19.50 -6.27
C GLU A 192 20.26 20.55 -6.84
N GLU A 193 20.78 21.71 -7.27
CA GLU A 193 19.97 22.74 -7.92
C GLU A 193 19.29 22.20 -9.18
N LEU A 194 20.05 21.51 -10.04
CA LEU A 194 19.51 20.92 -11.27
C LEU A 194 18.48 19.85 -10.94
N ARG A 195 18.70 18.98 -9.94
CA ARG A 195 17.74 17.95 -9.53
C ARG A 195 16.40 18.53 -9.08
N LYS A 196 16.41 19.65 -8.35
CA LYS A 196 15.21 20.30 -7.82
C LYS A 196 14.54 21.25 -8.82
N ARG A 197 15.24 21.67 -9.88
CA ARG A 197 14.69 22.55 -10.91
C ARG A 197 13.49 21.90 -11.60
N PRO A 198 12.36 22.62 -11.80
CA PRO A 198 11.21 22.11 -12.52
C PRO A 198 11.56 21.51 -13.88
N LEU A 199 10.90 20.41 -14.23
CA LEU A 199 11.15 19.64 -15.44
C LEU A 199 9.88 19.47 -16.27
N PHE A 200 9.93 19.85 -17.55
CA PHE A 200 8.85 19.71 -18.52
C PHE A 200 9.28 18.78 -19.65
N PHE A 201 8.42 17.84 -20.02
CA PHE A 201 8.71 16.93 -21.14
C PHE A 201 7.86 17.25 -22.36
N ILE A 202 8.45 17.06 -23.54
CA ILE A 202 7.78 17.11 -24.83
C ILE A 202 8.10 15.80 -25.53
N ALA A 203 7.15 14.88 -25.60
CA ALA A 203 7.41 13.54 -26.11
C ALA A 203 6.54 13.24 -27.34
N HIS A 204 7.17 12.68 -28.37
CA HIS A 204 6.49 12.29 -29.61
C HIS A 204 6.54 10.78 -29.80
N SER A 205 5.39 10.17 -30.13
CA SER A 205 5.31 8.76 -30.54
C SER A 205 6.01 7.85 -29.50
N PHE A 206 6.89 6.95 -29.93
CA PHE A 206 7.68 6.06 -29.07
C PHE A 206 8.47 6.76 -27.96
N GLY A 207 8.88 8.02 -28.15
CA GLY A 207 9.55 8.81 -27.11
C GLY A 207 8.71 8.98 -25.86
N GLY A 208 7.38 9.00 -25.99
CA GLY A 208 6.47 9.03 -24.85
C GLY A 208 6.39 7.72 -24.08
N LEU A 209 6.62 6.57 -24.75
CA LEU A 209 6.72 5.27 -24.08
C LEU A 209 8.03 5.15 -23.29
N ILE A 210 9.15 5.65 -23.84
CA ILE A 210 10.43 5.74 -23.13
C ILE A 210 10.27 6.62 -21.88
N LEU A 211 9.64 7.79 -22.04
CA LEU A 211 9.36 8.71 -20.93
C LEU A 211 8.50 8.05 -19.85
N ALA A 212 7.41 7.40 -20.24
CA ALA A 212 6.53 6.71 -19.29
C ALA A 212 7.29 5.64 -18.49
N HIS A 213 8.17 4.88 -19.15
CA HIS A 213 8.99 3.86 -18.49
C HIS A 213 9.95 4.49 -17.48
N CYS A 214 10.65 5.55 -17.91
CA CYS A 214 11.57 6.32 -17.09
C CYS A 214 10.89 6.87 -15.84
N LEU A 215 9.70 7.48 -15.96
CA LEU A 215 8.98 8.06 -14.82
C LEU A 215 8.46 6.99 -13.85
N VAL A 216 7.96 5.85 -14.35
CA VAL A 216 7.54 4.73 -13.49
C VAL A 216 8.71 4.21 -12.66
N ASN A 217 9.86 3.99 -13.28
CA ASN A 217 11.06 3.56 -12.56
C ASN A 217 11.57 4.65 -11.60
N ALA A 218 11.53 5.92 -12.01
CA ALA A 218 11.95 7.04 -11.17
C ALA A 218 11.13 7.18 -9.89
N ALA A 219 9.84 6.87 -9.95
CA ALA A 219 8.95 6.89 -8.79
C ALA A 219 9.20 5.76 -7.79
N GLN A 220 9.78 4.66 -8.26
CA GLN A 220 10.11 3.48 -7.45
C GLN A 220 11.58 3.46 -7.01
N ALA A 221 12.40 4.40 -7.49
CA ALA A 221 13.81 4.46 -7.17
C ALA A 221 14.03 4.88 -5.71
N ASP A 222 14.92 4.17 -5.02
CA ASP A 222 15.39 4.57 -3.70
C ASP A 222 16.24 5.85 -3.83
N GLU A 223 15.92 6.85 -3.00
CA GLU A 223 16.59 8.15 -3.03
C GLU A 223 18.03 8.07 -2.51
N ASN A 224 18.35 7.10 -1.65
CA ASN A 224 19.70 6.89 -1.13
C ASN A 224 20.62 6.29 -2.20
N ASP A 225 20.09 5.36 -3.00
CA ASP A 225 20.88 4.69 -4.05
C ASP A 225 20.98 5.55 -5.32
N HIS A 226 19.87 6.20 -5.70
CA HIS A 226 19.75 6.92 -6.97
C HIS A 226 19.04 8.28 -6.81
N PRO A 227 19.68 9.27 -6.15
CA PRO A 227 19.04 10.55 -5.82
C PRO A 227 18.58 11.34 -7.04
N THR A 228 19.37 11.34 -8.13
CA THR A 228 18.95 12.03 -9.37
C THR A 228 17.71 11.39 -9.97
N ILE A 229 17.63 10.06 -10.00
CA ILE A 229 16.50 9.33 -10.58
C ILE A 229 15.24 9.52 -9.72
N ALA A 230 15.34 9.36 -8.40
CA ALA A 230 14.23 9.61 -7.48
C ALA A 230 13.72 11.06 -7.58
N SER A 231 14.62 12.02 -7.82
CA SER A 231 14.26 13.43 -8.02
C SER A 231 13.48 13.70 -9.31
N LEU A 232 13.66 12.88 -10.38
CA LEU A 232 13.00 13.10 -11.66
C LEU A 232 11.48 13.11 -11.51
N TYR A 233 10.94 12.16 -10.76
CA TYR A 233 9.50 12.10 -10.51
C TYR A 233 9.01 13.39 -9.83
N ARG A 234 9.72 13.86 -8.80
CA ARG A 234 9.33 15.04 -8.01
C ARG A 234 9.46 16.35 -8.80
N ALA A 235 10.53 16.47 -9.57
CA ALA A 235 10.84 17.63 -10.39
C ALA A 235 9.95 17.76 -11.63
N THR A 236 9.44 16.64 -12.16
CA THR A 236 8.56 16.65 -13.33
C THR A 236 7.24 17.34 -12.97
N TYR A 237 6.96 18.49 -13.58
CA TYR A 237 5.72 19.23 -13.34
C TYR A 237 4.61 18.83 -14.31
N GLY A 238 4.93 18.79 -15.60
CA GLY A 238 3.98 18.48 -16.66
C GLY A 238 4.65 18.05 -17.96
N MET A 239 3.83 17.58 -18.90
CA MET A 239 4.30 17.02 -20.17
C MET A 239 3.32 17.26 -21.33
N LEU A 240 3.88 17.47 -22.52
CA LEU A 240 3.15 17.52 -23.79
C LEU A 240 3.38 16.21 -24.56
N LEU A 241 2.32 15.46 -24.84
CA LEU A 241 2.36 14.15 -25.47
C LEU A 241 1.74 14.17 -26.87
N PHE A 242 2.57 13.95 -27.89
CA PHE A 242 2.17 13.99 -29.30
C PHE A 242 2.07 12.58 -29.89
N GLY A 243 0.85 12.08 -30.07
CA GLY A 243 0.58 10.81 -30.74
C GLY A 243 1.24 9.59 -30.08
N VAL A 244 1.36 9.58 -28.75
CA VAL A 244 2.08 8.51 -28.02
C VAL A 244 1.22 7.23 -27.99
N PRO A 245 1.69 6.08 -28.50
CA PRO A 245 0.88 4.87 -28.61
C PRO A 245 0.80 4.10 -27.27
N HIS A 246 0.11 4.64 -26.27
CA HIS A 246 0.01 4.06 -24.94
C HIS A 246 -0.60 2.66 -24.89
N LYS A 247 -1.46 2.30 -25.85
CA LYS A 247 -2.06 0.95 -25.99
C LYS A 247 -1.40 0.10 -27.08
N GLY A 248 -0.30 0.58 -27.63
CA GLY A 248 0.48 -0.06 -28.68
C GLY A 248 0.18 0.44 -30.10
N LEU A 249 0.98 -0.07 -31.03
CA LEU A 249 1.01 0.22 -32.46
C LEU A 249 0.56 -0.98 -33.29
N VAL A 250 -0.04 -0.70 -34.45
CA VAL A 250 -0.20 -1.69 -35.52
C VAL A 250 1.17 -1.83 -36.21
N VAL A 251 1.87 -2.92 -35.91
CA VAL A 251 3.26 -3.15 -36.37
C VAL A 251 3.36 -3.99 -37.64
N ASP A 252 2.26 -4.54 -38.16
CA ASP A 252 2.32 -5.53 -39.24
C ASP A 252 2.95 -4.96 -40.53
N ASP A 253 2.76 -3.68 -40.85
CA ASP A 253 3.38 -3.05 -42.03
C ASP A 253 4.76 -2.48 -41.74
N ILE A 254 5.04 -2.06 -40.50
CA ILE A 254 6.40 -1.75 -40.06
C ILE A 254 7.26 -3.01 -40.16
N GLN A 255 6.69 -4.16 -39.77
CA GLN A 255 7.31 -5.46 -39.91
C GLN A 255 7.55 -5.77 -41.38
N LYS A 256 6.57 -5.65 -42.29
CA LYS A 256 6.78 -5.85 -43.74
C LYS A 256 7.84 -4.92 -44.36
N MET A 257 7.99 -3.69 -43.88
CA MET A 257 9.03 -2.76 -44.34
C MET A 257 10.43 -3.12 -43.84
N VAL A 258 10.53 -3.81 -42.71
CA VAL A 258 11.79 -4.21 -42.06
C VAL A 258 12.17 -5.67 -42.40
N THR A 259 11.19 -6.55 -42.63
CA THR A 259 11.36 -7.98 -42.90
C THR A 259 11.23 -8.28 -44.39
N GLY A 260 12.27 -7.94 -45.16
CA GLY A 260 12.60 -8.66 -46.39
C GLY A 260 13.35 -9.98 -46.11
N GLN A 261 13.68 -10.26 -44.85
CA GLN A 261 14.36 -11.47 -44.38
C GLN A 261 13.72 -11.93 -43.07
N ASP A 262 13.37 -13.21 -42.98
CA ASP A 262 12.93 -13.82 -41.73
C ASP A 262 14.08 -13.73 -40.70
N ASN A 263 13.74 -13.34 -39.45
CA ASN A 263 14.62 -13.22 -38.28
C ASN A 263 15.38 -11.87 -38.08
N HIS A 264 14.68 -10.73 -38.18
CA HIS A 264 15.25 -9.40 -37.89
C HIS A 264 15.47 -9.16 -36.36
N PRO A 265 16.62 -8.58 -35.93
CA PRO A 265 16.97 -8.31 -34.52
C PRO A 265 15.94 -7.50 -33.74
N GLN A 266 15.19 -6.61 -34.41
CA GLN A 266 14.18 -5.74 -33.78
C GLN A 266 12.82 -6.41 -33.54
N SER A 267 12.68 -7.71 -33.81
CA SER A 267 11.44 -8.44 -33.55
C SER A 267 11.01 -8.36 -32.07
N ALA A 268 11.94 -8.27 -31.13
CA ALA A 268 11.65 -8.11 -29.71
C ALA A 268 11.01 -6.75 -29.39
N LEU A 269 11.57 -5.65 -29.90
CA LEU A 269 11.01 -4.30 -29.74
C LEU A 269 9.63 -4.18 -30.41
N LEU A 270 9.49 -4.68 -31.65
CA LEU A 270 8.22 -4.67 -32.37
C LEU A 270 7.12 -5.46 -31.63
N LYS A 271 7.47 -6.59 -30.99
CA LYS A 271 6.55 -7.33 -30.11
C LYS A 271 6.13 -6.52 -28.90
N GLN A 272 7.06 -5.82 -28.24
CA GLN A 272 6.77 -5.01 -27.06
C GLN A 272 5.86 -3.81 -27.35
N ILE A 273 6.03 -3.16 -28.51
CA ILE A 273 5.24 -1.97 -28.89
C ILE A 273 3.93 -2.31 -29.62
N ARG A 274 3.66 -3.59 -29.90
CA ARG A 274 2.44 -4.02 -30.61
C ARG A 274 1.18 -3.77 -29.79
N SER A 275 0.08 -3.48 -30.47
CA SER A 275 -1.25 -3.44 -29.86
C SER A 275 -1.53 -4.71 -29.05
N LYS A 276 -2.15 -4.56 -27.86
CA LYS A 276 -2.41 -5.64 -26.88
C LYS A 276 -1.14 -6.25 -26.24
N SER A 277 -0.05 -5.49 -26.18
CA SER A 277 1.12 -5.85 -25.39
C SER A 277 0.81 -5.78 -23.89
N ASP A 278 1.01 -6.89 -23.16
CA ASP A 278 0.84 -6.95 -21.70
C ASP A 278 1.77 -5.96 -20.98
N LEU A 279 2.99 -5.77 -21.52
CA LEU A 279 3.95 -4.80 -21.01
C LEU A 279 3.39 -3.37 -21.07
N LEU A 280 2.82 -2.96 -22.21
CA LEU A 280 2.24 -1.63 -22.36
C LEU A 280 0.98 -1.45 -21.51
N ALA A 281 0.14 -2.49 -21.40
CA ALA A 281 -1.04 -2.45 -20.55
C ALA A 281 -0.66 -2.22 -19.07
N PHE A 282 0.33 -2.97 -18.57
CA PHE A 282 0.84 -2.80 -17.20
C PHE A 282 1.49 -1.43 -17.00
N GLN A 283 2.36 -1.02 -17.94
CA GLN A 283 3.03 0.27 -17.87
C GLN A 283 2.05 1.44 -17.92
N LEU A 284 0.99 1.36 -18.72
CA LEU A 284 -0.06 2.38 -18.81
C LEU A 284 -0.81 2.55 -17.49
N VAL A 285 -1.16 1.46 -16.81
CA VAL A 285 -1.83 1.53 -15.50
C VAL A 285 -0.93 2.21 -14.48
N ASN A 286 0.32 1.77 -14.37
CA ASN A 286 1.28 2.37 -13.44
C ASN A 286 1.54 3.85 -13.75
N PHE A 287 1.70 4.18 -15.03
CA PHE A 287 1.93 5.55 -15.47
C PHE A 287 0.73 6.46 -15.17
N ARG A 288 -0.51 6.01 -15.45
CA ARG A 288 -1.73 6.75 -15.11
C ARG A 288 -1.85 7.00 -13.61
N ASN A 289 -1.57 6.00 -12.79
CA ASN A 289 -1.59 6.14 -11.33
C ASN A 289 -0.53 7.14 -10.85
N LEU A 290 0.64 7.15 -11.51
CA LEU A 290 1.76 7.99 -11.14
C LEU A 290 1.55 9.49 -11.43
N ILE A 291 0.93 9.81 -12.58
CA ILE A 291 0.83 11.18 -13.09
C ILE A 291 -0.46 11.91 -12.66
N ARG A 292 -1.25 11.36 -11.73
CA ARG A 292 -2.54 11.94 -11.29
C ARG A 292 -2.45 13.36 -10.72
N ASP A 293 -1.27 13.78 -10.30
CA ASP A 293 -0.97 15.12 -9.76
C ASP A 293 -0.02 15.93 -10.68
N ARG A 294 0.07 15.56 -11.96
CA ARG A 294 0.84 16.22 -13.01
C ARG A 294 -0.11 16.87 -14.04
N LYS A 295 0.38 17.88 -14.76
CA LYS A 295 -0.35 18.47 -15.89
C LYS A 295 0.04 17.77 -17.18
N VAL A 296 -0.95 17.25 -17.89
CA VAL A 296 -0.74 16.49 -19.12
C VAL A 296 -1.56 17.11 -20.24
N ASP A 297 -0.93 17.37 -21.37
CA ASP A 297 -1.62 17.75 -22.59
C ASP A 297 -1.38 16.66 -23.64
N SER A 298 -2.46 16.05 -24.12
CA SER A 298 -2.44 14.99 -25.14
C SER A 298 -3.16 15.48 -26.40
N ASP A 299 -2.65 15.12 -27.57
CA ASP A 299 -3.36 15.41 -28.83
C ASP A 299 -4.47 14.37 -29.11
N SER A 300 -5.57 14.81 -29.74
CA SER A 300 -6.66 13.94 -30.21
C SER A 300 -7.12 14.21 -31.67
N ARG A 301 -7.17 13.10 -32.45
CA ARG A 301 -7.96 12.75 -33.66
C ARG A 301 -7.56 13.14 -35.11
N ARG A 302 -7.65 12.04 -35.92
CA ARG A 302 -8.08 11.76 -37.32
C ARG A 302 -7.29 12.31 -38.52
N TRP A 303 -6.31 11.53 -39.03
CA TRP A 303 -5.43 11.94 -40.14
C TRP A 303 -5.12 10.86 -41.18
N LYS A 304 -4.73 11.31 -42.37
CA LYS A 304 -4.73 10.58 -43.65
C LYS A 304 -3.42 10.89 -44.40
N ARG A 305 -2.66 9.87 -44.84
CA ARG A 305 -1.60 10.05 -45.86
C ARG A 305 -1.84 9.18 -47.08
N THR A 306 -1.55 9.78 -48.22
CA THR A 306 -1.62 9.26 -49.59
C THR A 306 -0.79 7.99 -49.78
N GLY A 307 -1.49 6.87 -49.94
CA GLY A 307 -1.02 5.49 -50.18
C GLY A 307 -2.08 4.48 -49.69
N ASP A 308 -1.94 3.18 -49.99
CA ASP A 308 -2.85 2.15 -49.45
C ASP A 308 -2.79 2.14 -47.90
N PHE A 309 -3.96 2.19 -47.28
CA PHE A 309 -4.19 2.71 -45.92
C PHE A 309 -3.84 1.74 -44.79
N VAL A 310 -2.97 2.14 -43.82
CA VAL A 310 -2.91 1.51 -42.49
C VAL A 310 -2.74 2.55 -41.36
N THR A 311 -3.56 2.42 -40.32
CA THR A 311 -3.51 3.23 -39.09
C THR A 311 -2.49 2.66 -38.11
N ALA A 312 -1.32 3.30 -37.96
CA ALA A 312 -0.27 2.82 -37.06
C ALA A 312 -0.58 3.05 -35.56
N VAL A 313 -1.23 4.17 -35.21
CA VAL A 313 -1.62 4.54 -33.82
C VAL A 313 -3.11 4.88 -33.81
N ASP A 314 -3.90 4.21 -32.98
CA ASP A 314 -5.31 4.56 -32.79
C ASP A 314 -5.48 5.81 -31.91
N ALA A 315 -6.53 6.62 -32.14
CA ALA A 315 -6.80 7.82 -31.35
C ALA A 315 -7.03 7.51 -29.85
N ASP A 316 -7.59 6.35 -29.53
CA ASP A 316 -7.76 5.84 -28.18
C ASP A 316 -6.43 5.37 -27.55
N SER A 317 -5.45 4.98 -28.39
CA SER A 317 -4.08 4.66 -27.96
C SER A 317 -3.27 5.92 -27.65
N ALA A 318 -3.60 7.04 -28.30
CA ALA A 318 -2.96 8.35 -28.10
C ALA A 318 -3.38 9.07 -26.81
N LEU A 319 -4.45 8.63 -26.16
CA LEU A 319 -5.05 9.29 -25.00
C LEU A 319 -4.87 8.49 -23.71
N LEU A 320 -4.61 9.20 -22.61
CA LEU A 320 -4.50 8.61 -21.29
C LEU A 320 -5.87 8.44 -20.62
N HIS A 321 -6.91 9.12 -21.08
CA HIS A 321 -8.26 9.09 -20.49
C HIS A 321 -8.27 9.45 -19.01
N LEU A 322 -7.48 10.45 -18.64
CA LEU A 322 -7.55 11.04 -17.30
C LEU A 322 -8.69 12.06 -17.23
N PRO A 323 -9.13 12.45 -16.02
CA PRO A 323 -10.08 13.55 -15.85
C PRO A 323 -9.59 14.83 -16.55
N ASP A 324 -10.51 15.62 -17.11
CA ASP A 324 -10.17 16.84 -17.88
C ASP A 324 -9.46 17.92 -17.03
N SER A 325 -9.47 17.80 -15.70
CA SER A 325 -8.65 18.64 -14.81
C SER A 325 -7.14 18.31 -14.84
N MET A 326 -6.78 17.15 -15.37
CA MET A 326 -5.43 16.60 -15.46
C MET A 326 -4.94 16.46 -16.90
N GLU A 327 -5.77 15.93 -17.80
CA GLU A 327 -5.45 15.73 -19.22
C GLU A 327 -6.27 16.66 -20.11
N ASP A 328 -5.59 17.63 -20.70
CA ASP A 328 -6.15 18.51 -21.72
C ASP A 328 -5.98 17.87 -23.11
N LYS A 329 -7.09 17.71 -23.83
CA LYS A 329 -7.13 17.01 -25.13
C LYS A 329 -7.14 18.04 -26.26
N ILE A 330 -6.00 18.30 -26.88
CA ILE A 330 -5.82 19.39 -27.86
C ILE A 330 -5.78 18.81 -29.28
N PRO A 331 -6.81 19.02 -30.12
CA PRO A 331 -6.80 18.46 -31.48
C PRO A 331 -5.85 19.23 -32.41
N LEU A 332 -4.95 18.52 -33.10
CA LEU A 332 -4.08 19.06 -34.14
C LEU A 332 -4.41 18.53 -35.53
N ASP A 333 -4.30 19.40 -36.54
CA ASP A 333 -4.52 19.10 -37.95
C ASP A 333 -3.21 18.72 -38.65
N ALA A 334 -2.73 17.50 -38.38
CA ALA A 334 -1.50 16.98 -38.95
C ALA A 334 -1.36 15.46 -38.84
N ASP A 335 -0.72 14.84 -39.83
CA ASP A 335 -0.34 13.43 -39.76
C ASP A 335 0.69 13.16 -38.66
N HIS A 336 0.79 11.90 -38.21
CA HIS A 336 1.69 11.48 -37.11
C HIS A 336 3.15 11.93 -37.25
N SER A 337 3.69 11.99 -38.48
CA SER A 337 5.07 12.42 -38.76
C SER A 337 5.25 13.94 -38.87
N MET A 338 4.15 14.69 -38.90
CA MET A 338 4.07 16.15 -39.08
C MET A 338 3.56 16.89 -37.85
N ILE A 339 2.93 16.18 -36.92
CA ILE A 339 2.28 16.68 -35.70
C ILE A 339 3.18 17.51 -34.78
N VAL A 340 4.50 17.33 -34.88
CA VAL A 340 5.53 18.07 -34.11
C VAL A 340 6.38 19.02 -34.95
N LYS A 341 6.06 19.20 -36.24
CA LYS A 341 6.86 19.95 -37.23
C LYS A 341 6.26 21.32 -37.55
N PHE A 342 6.20 22.19 -36.55
CA PHE A 342 5.63 23.53 -36.70
C PHE A 342 6.52 24.43 -37.58
N GLY A 343 5.96 24.96 -38.67
CA GLY A 343 6.69 25.74 -39.67
C GLY A 343 6.77 27.24 -39.37
N ASP A 344 5.85 27.76 -38.56
CA ASP A 344 5.67 29.17 -38.28
C ASP A 344 5.12 29.40 -36.86
N ARG A 345 5.24 30.64 -36.37
CA ARG A 345 4.83 31.01 -34.99
C ARG A 345 3.32 31.11 -34.79
N ASN A 346 2.53 31.15 -35.87
CA ASN A 346 1.07 31.21 -35.80
C ASN A 346 0.43 29.82 -35.97
N ASN A 347 1.24 28.78 -36.17
CA ASN A 347 0.77 27.41 -36.23
C ASN A 347 0.02 27.05 -34.94
N ARG A 348 -1.21 26.56 -35.09
CA ARG A 348 -2.10 26.24 -33.95
C ARG A 348 -1.47 25.25 -32.96
N GLY A 349 -0.71 24.27 -33.44
CA GLY A 349 0.01 23.33 -32.59
C GLY A 349 1.11 23.99 -31.79
N TYR A 350 1.88 24.89 -32.41
CA TYR A 350 2.90 25.67 -31.70
C TYR A 350 2.29 26.62 -30.67
N THR A 351 1.24 27.38 -31.04
CA THR A 351 0.63 28.33 -30.11
C THR A 351 0.06 27.62 -28.88
N SER A 352 -0.58 26.47 -29.08
CA SER A 352 -1.11 25.64 -27.98
C SER A 352 0.02 25.13 -27.08
N ALA A 353 1.08 24.56 -27.66
CA ALA A 353 2.25 24.09 -26.90
C ALA A 353 2.93 25.23 -26.13
N ARG A 354 3.12 26.40 -26.76
CA ARG A 354 3.70 27.59 -26.14
C ARG A 354 2.88 28.06 -24.94
N ASP A 355 1.56 28.16 -25.09
CA ASP A 355 0.69 28.70 -24.05
C ASP A 355 0.68 27.76 -22.82
N LYS A 356 0.71 26.45 -23.03
CA LYS A 356 0.87 25.45 -21.97
C LYS A 356 2.22 25.51 -21.29
N LEU A 357 3.32 25.59 -22.05
CA LEU A 357 4.67 25.72 -21.47
C LEU A 357 4.82 27.01 -20.66
N ARG A 358 4.21 28.13 -21.07
CA ARG A 358 4.18 29.36 -20.26
C ARG A 358 3.43 29.19 -18.96
N GLN A 359 2.29 28.49 -19.01
CA GLN A 359 1.54 28.14 -17.79
C GLN A 359 2.37 27.23 -16.88
N PHE A 360 3.14 26.29 -17.44
CA PHE A 360 4.03 25.43 -16.66
C PHE A 360 5.14 26.24 -16.01
N GLU A 361 5.84 27.09 -16.76
CA GLU A 361 6.91 27.96 -16.23
C GLU A 361 6.42 28.84 -15.07
N HIS A 362 5.20 29.39 -15.16
CA HIS A 362 4.63 30.23 -14.12
C HIS A 362 4.31 29.47 -12.82
N ASN A 363 3.73 28.27 -12.92
CA ASN A 363 3.20 27.54 -11.76
C ASN A 363 4.17 26.51 -11.17
N ALA A 364 5.09 25.98 -11.97
CA ALA A 364 5.91 24.85 -11.57
C ALA A 364 6.84 25.11 -10.37
N PRO A 365 7.49 26.29 -10.22
CA PRO A 365 8.43 26.51 -9.12
C PRO A 365 7.83 26.26 -7.73
N SER A 366 6.63 26.76 -7.45
CA SER A 366 5.97 26.59 -6.16
C SER A 366 5.53 25.15 -5.92
N VAL A 367 4.95 24.50 -6.94
CA VAL A 367 4.46 23.11 -6.85
C VAL A 367 5.61 22.12 -6.69
N VAL A 368 6.68 22.28 -7.46
CA VAL A 368 7.85 21.40 -7.38
C VAL A 368 8.58 21.61 -6.05
N ALA A 369 8.79 22.86 -5.61
CA ALA A 369 9.38 23.12 -4.30
C ALA A 369 8.56 22.48 -3.17
N ALA A 370 7.24 22.59 -3.20
CA ALA A 370 6.36 21.94 -2.22
C ALA A 370 6.49 20.41 -2.23
N ARG A 371 6.69 19.77 -3.39
CA ARG A 371 6.91 18.30 -3.47
C ARG A 371 8.23 17.89 -2.80
N PHE A 372 9.30 18.65 -3.00
CA PHE A 372 10.59 18.38 -2.36
C PHE A 372 10.54 18.63 -0.84
N LEU A 373 9.87 19.70 -0.40
CA LEU A 373 9.67 19.97 1.03
C LEU A 373 8.86 18.85 1.72
N ARG A 374 7.77 18.39 1.09
CA ARG A 374 6.98 17.27 1.60
C ARG A 374 7.79 15.97 1.71
N ALA A 375 8.70 15.71 0.78
CA ALA A 375 9.54 14.52 0.83
C ALA A 375 10.58 14.59 1.95
N GLN A 376 11.20 15.76 2.17
CA GLN A 376 12.17 15.96 3.23
C GLN A 376 11.55 15.90 4.63
N ASN A 377 10.30 16.36 4.76
CA ASN A 377 9.57 16.38 6.03
C ASN A 377 8.67 15.17 6.24
N ARG A 378 8.83 14.09 5.45
CA ARG A 378 8.05 12.88 5.68
C ARG A 378 8.63 12.13 6.88
N PRO A 379 7.85 11.89 7.94
CA PRO A 379 8.33 11.07 9.04
C PRO A 379 8.65 9.67 8.52
N PRO A 380 9.75 9.05 8.99
CA PRO A 380 10.08 7.69 8.58
C PRO A 380 8.98 6.71 9.05
N PRO A 381 8.73 5.63 8.29
CA PRO A 381 7.79 4.60 8.72
C PRO A 381 8.05 4.18 10.16
N SER A 382 7.01 4.23 10.98
CA SER A 382 7.09 3.87 12.40
C SER A 382 5.90 3.05 12.86
N SER A 383 5.94 2.62 14.12
CA SER A 383 4.89 1.82 14.75
C SER A 383 4.17 2.64 15.83
N THR A 384 2.84 2.52 15.90
CA THR A 384 2.02 3.02 17.02
C THR A 384 1.62 1.92 18.01
N VAL A 385 2.16 0.70 17.86
CA VAL A 385 1.93 -0.39 18.82
C VAL A 385 2.37 0.06 20.22
N PRO A 386 1.46 0.16 21.21
CA PRO A 386 1.78 0.75 22.51
C PRO A 386 2.51 -0.22 23.44
N PHE A 387 2.74 -1.46 23.00
CA PHE A 387 3.30 -2.54 23.80
C PHE A 387 4.73 -2.87 23.38
N GLN A 388 5.60 -3.11 24.37
CA GLN A 388 6.93 -3.64 24.13
C GLN A 388 6.87 -5.09 23.62
N ARG A 389 7.83 -5.47 22.77
CA ARG A 389 7.98 -6.85 22.33
C ARG A 389 8.21 -7.75 23.55
N ASP A 390 7.48 -8.86 23.61
CA ASP A 390 7.67 -9.85 24.67
C ASP A 390 8.88 -10.74 24.37
N SER A 391 9.97 -10.56 25.12
CA SER A 391 11.15 -11.42 25.01
C SER A 391 10.90 -12.87 25.45
N ALA A 392 9.81 -13.11 26.18
CA ALA A 392 9.37 -14.42 26.63
C ALA A 392 8.20 -14.97 25.79
N PHE A 393 7.92 -14.40 24.61
CA PHE A 393 6.92 -14.94 23.68
C PHE A 393 7.32 -16.36 23.23
N VAL A 394 6.36 -17.29 23.24
CA VAL A 394 6.59 -18.70 22.95
C VAL A 394 5.65 -19.20 21.85
N GLY A 395 6.20 -19.97 20.92
CA GLY A 395 5.40 -20.79 20.01
C GLY A 395 4.60 -20.01 18.96
N ARG A 396 3.44 -20.55 18.59
CA ARG A 396 2.46 -20.00 17.62
C ARG A 396 3.05 -19.75 16.22
N LYS A 397 4.07 -20.53 15.85
CA LYS A 397 4.78 -20.37 14.56
C LYS A 397 3.88 -20.68 13.38
N ASP A 398 3.02 -21.67 13.52
CA ASP A 398 1.96 -22.04 12.59
C ASP A 398 1.05 -20.85 12.29
N ILE A 399 0.50 -20.21 13.34
CA ILE A 399 -0.41 -19.07 13.21
C ILE A 399 0.31 -17.87 12.60
N LEU A 400 1.53 -17.56 13.06
CA LEU A 400 2.32 -16.45 12.51
C LEU A 400 2.65 -16.64 11.02
N THR A 401 2.93 -17.88 10.62
CA THR A 401 3.17 -18.23 9.21
C THR A 401 1.90 -18.08 8.41
N GLU A 402 0.77 -18.58 8.91
CA GLU A 402 -0.53 -18.46 8.25
C GLU A 402 -0.97 -17.00 8.08
N ILE A 403 -0.70 -16.11 9.05
CA ILE A 403 -0.93 -14.67 8.90
C ILE A 403 -0.12 -14.12 7.72
N GLY A 404 1.18 -14.44 7.67
CA GLY A 404 2.07 -14.02 6.58
C GLY A 404 1.58 -14.50 5.22
N GLU A 405 1.28 -15.78 5.09
CA GLU A 405 0.76 -16.37 3.86
C GLU A 405 -0.54 -15.70 3.40
N LYS A 406 -1.51 -15.49 4.28
CA LYS A 406 -2.79 -14.85 3.90
C LYS A 406 -2.62 -13.38 3.51
N LEU A 407 -1.67 -12.65 4.10
CA LEU A 407 -1.39 -11.25 3.74
C LEU A 407 -0.57 -11.13 2.45
N GLU A 408 0.39 -12.04 2.22
CA GLU A 408 1.29 -12.02 1.06
C GLU A 408 0.68 -12.67 -0.20
N LEU A 409 -0.02 -13.79 -0.08
CA LEU A 409 -0.69 -14.47 -1.20
C LEU A 409 -1.82 -13.64 -1.82
N ALA A 410 -2.28 -12.58 -1.13
CA ALA A 410 -3.32 -11.68 -1.60
C ALA A 410 -2.86 -10.58 -2.58
N ALA A 411 -1.57 -10.44 -2.92
CA ALA A 411 -1.09 -9.34 -3.77
C ALA A 411 -0.85 -9.74 -5.25
N PRO A 412 -1.31 -8.95 -6.25
CA PRO A 412 -1.01 -7.52 -6.36
C PRO A 412 -2.19 -6.57 -6.70
N ARG A 413 -3.47 -6.95 -6.54
CA ARG A 413 -4.60 -6.08 -6.97
C ARG A 413 -5.70 -5.79 -5.95
N ASP A 414 -5.84 -6.59 -4.89
CA ASP A 414 -6.95 -6.43 -3.94
C ASP A 414 -6.45 -6.23 -2.49
N HIS A 415 -7.19 -5.41 -1.73
CA HIS A 415 -6.99 -5.18 -0.30
C HIS A 415 -7.21 -6.47 0.51
N CYS A 416 -6.39 -6.72 1.54
CA CYS A 416 -6.53 -7.92 2.38
C CYS A 416 -6.86 -7.60 3.85
N ARG A 417 -7.88 -8.30 4.38
CA ARG A 417 -8.25 -8.33 5.80
C ARG A 417 -8.11 -9.76 6.32
N VAL A 418 -7.45 -9.96 7.45
CA VAL A 418 -7.29 -11.24 8.15
C VAL A 418 -7.78 -11.09 9.58
N ALA A 419 -8.52 -12.07 10.11
CA ALA A 419 -9.04 -12.05 11.47
C ALA A 419 -8.54 -13.24 12.29
N LEU A 420 -8.11 -12.98 13.52
CA LEU A 420 -7.86 -14.00 14.54
C LEU A 420 -9.08 -14.10 15.45
N VAL A 421 -9.72 -15.26 15.47
CA VAL A 421 -10.91 -15.58 16.27
C VAL A 421 -10.55 -16.61 17.34
N GLY A 422 -11.06 -16.45 18.55
CA GLY A 422 -10.93 -17.49 19.58
C GLY A 422 -11.31 -17.00 20.97
N LEU A 423 -11.22 -17.90 21.94
CA LEU A 423 -11.60 -17.64 23.32
C LEU A 423 -10.82 -16.46 23.95
N GLY A 424 -11.43 -15.76 24.91
CA GLY A 424 -10.75 -14.75 25.71
C GLY A 424 -9.53 -15.34 26.44
N GLY A 425 -8.40 -14.61 26.47
CA GLY A 425 -7.17 -15.08 27.14
C GLY A 425 -6.30 -16.06 26.35
N ILE A 426 -6.69 -16.43 25.12
CA ILE A 426 -5.97 -17.41 24.29
C ILE A 426 -4.68 -16.87 23.61
N GLY A 427 -4.41 -15.57 23.73
CA GLY A 427 -3.19 -14.94 23.24
C GLY A 427 -3.28 -14.20 21.90
N LYS A 428 -4.48 -14.01 21.32
CA LYS A 428 -4.67 -13.30 20.02
C LYS A 428 -3.91 -11.98 19.92
N SER A 429 -4.09 -11.08 20.90
CA SER A 429 -3.42 -9.78 20.93
C SER A 429 -1.90 -9.92 21.00
N GLN A 430 -1.36 -10.91 21.72
CA GLN A 430 0.08 -11.17 21.77
C GLN A 430 0.63 -11.70 20.44
N ILE A 431 -0.13 -12.53 19.73
CA ILE A 431 0.25 -13.04 18.40
C ILE A 431 0.38 -11.88 17.41
N VAL A 432 -0.59 -10.97 17.36
CA VAL A 432 -0.53 -9.82 16.43
C VAL A 432 0.53 -8.79 16.81
N ILE A 433 0.83 -8.64 18.11
CA ILE A 433 1.96 -7.81 18.57
C ILE A 433 3.28 -8.43 18.08
N GLU A 434 3.50 -9.73 18.28
CA GLU A 434 4.73 -10.38 17.82
C GLU A 434 4.86 -10.32 16.28
N TYR A 435 3.76 -10.51 15.56
CA TYR A 435 3.73 -10.34 14.10
C TYR A 435 4.14 -8.93 13.67
N ALA A 436 3.63 -7.88 14.34
CA ALA A 436 4.00 -6.50 14.07
C ALA A 436 5.51 -6.25 14.20
N TYR A 437 6.13 -6.78 15.25
CA TYR A 437 7.57 -6.66 15.46
C TYR A 437 8.36 -7.39 14.37
N LYS A 438 7.98 -8.62 14.04
CA LYS A 438 8.63 -9.39 12.96
C LYS A 438 8.51 -8.72 11.60
N LEU A 439 7.34 -8.17 11.26
CA LEU A 439 7.12 -7.43 10.01
C LEU A 439 7.99 -6.19 9.92
N ARG A 440 8.17 -5.47 11.04
CA ARG A 440 9.03 -4.28 11.10
C ARG A 440 10.51 -4.61 10.96
N GLU A 441 10.94 -5.76 11.48
CA GLU A 441 12.31 -6.26 11.33
C GLU A 441 12.60 -6.68 9.88
N SER A 442 11.67 -7.40 9.23
CA SER A 442 11.84 -7.84 7.85
C SER A 442 11.57 -6.76 6.80
N ALA A 443 10.67 -5.82 7.09
CA ALA A 443 10.29 -4.72 6.20
C ALA A 443 10.23 -3.37 6.95
N PRO A 444 11.38 -2.75 7.27
CA PRO A 444 11.47 -1.49 8.02
C PRO A 444 10.70 -0.32 7.39
N GLN A 445 10.45 -0.40 6.09
CA GLN A 445 9.76 0.60 5.28
C GLN A 445 8.22 0.59 5.49
N THR A 446 7.70 -0.36 6.27
CA THR A 446 6.26 -0.56 6.48
C THR A 446 5.78 0.15 7.75
N TRP A 447 4.70 0.93 7.64
CA TRP A 447 4.02 1.51 8.81
C TRP A 447 3.22 0.46 9.56
N VAL A 448 3.17 0.53 10.88
CA VAL A 448 2.29 -0.34 11.68
C VAL A 448 1.44 0.52 12.61
N PHE A 449 0.13 0.44 12.46
CA PHE A 449 -0.82 1.24 13.22
C PHE A 449 -1.68 0.36 14.12
N TRP A 450 -1.69 0.64 15.41
CA TRP A 450 -2.55 -0.01 16.39
C TRP A 450 -3.82 0.79 16.63
N VAL A 451 -4.97 0.14 16.48
CA VAL A 451 -6.30 0.74 16.67
C VAL A 451 -7.10 -0.12 17.63
N HIS A 452 -7.50 0.47 18.76
CA HIS A 452 -8.40 -0.18 19.70
C HIS A 452 -9.84 -0.11 19.18
N ALA A 453 -10.40 -1.27 18.82
CA ALA A 453 -11.72 -1.40 18.22
C ALA A 453 -12.83 -1.79 19.22
N SER A 454 -12.54 -1.73 20.53
CA SER A 454 -13.50 -2.06 21.58
C SER A 454 -14.66 -1.09 21.73
N ASN A 455 -14.49 0.18 21.29
CA ASN A 455 -15.55 1.18 21.22
C ASN A 455 -15.16 2.35 20.29
N ALA A 456 -16.16 3.13 19.89
CA ALA A 456 -15.99 4.23 18.94
C ALA A 456 -15.07 5.37 19.42
N ALA A 457 -15.02 5.64 20.73
CA ALA A 457 -14.18 6.73 21.26
C ALA A 457 -12.68 6.39 21.11
N ARG A 458 -12.30 5.15 21.48
CA ARG A 458 -10.91 4.67 21.36
C ARG A 458 -10.48 4.49 19.91
N PHE A 459 -11.40 4.13 19.02
CA PHE A 459 -11.14 4.09 17.59
C PHE A 459 -10.75 5.48 17.05
N LYS A 460 -11.53 6.52 17.40
CA LYS A 460 -11.26 7.91 17.00
C LYS A 460 -9.96 8.45 17.59
N GLU A 461 -9.68 8.12 18.86
CA GLU A 461 -8.40 8.46 19.51
C GLU A 461 -7.21 7.82 18.77
N ALA A 462 -7.32 6.54 18.40
CA ALA A 462 -6.27 5.86 17.65
C ALA A 462 -6.02 6.51 16.28
N TYR A 463 -7.06 6.90 15.55
CA TYR A 463 -6.91 7.64 14.29
C TYR A 463 -6.27 9.02 14.49
N THR A 464 -6.57 9.70 15.61
CA THR A 464 -5.90 10.96 15.98
C THR A 464 -4.41 10.74 16.25
N ASN A 465 -4.06 9.65 16.94
CA ASN A 465 -2.68 9.27 17.17
C ASN A 465 -1.95 8.94 15.85
N ILE A 466 -2.62 8.26 14.91
CA ILE A 466 -2.08 7.99 13.57
C ILE A 466 -1.82 9.31 12.84
N ALA A 467 -2.79 10.22 12.78
CA ALA A 467 -2.66 11.52 12.12
C ALA A 467 -1.49 12.34 12.67
N THR A 468 -1.34 12.34 14.01
CA THR A 468 -0.22 13.01 14.69
C THR A 468 1.11 12.34 14.32
N LYS A 469 1.17 11.01 14.31
CA LYS A 469 2.42 10.26 14.07
C LYS A 469 2.93 10.39 12.64
N ILE A 470 2.03 10.48 11.67
CA ILE A 470 2.37 10.72 10.25
C ILE A 470 2.49 12.20 9.90
N GLU A 471 2.38 13.09 10.91
CA GLU A 471 2.46 14.56 10.78
C GLU A 471 1.50 15.12 9.71
N LEU A 472 0.26 14.64 9.73
CA LEU A 472 -0.70 14.89 8.65
C LEU A 472 -1.21 16.35 8.64
N PRO A 473 -1.03 17.14 7.58
CA PRO A 473 -1.43 18.55 7.59
C PRO A 473 -2.91 18.76 7.95
N GLY A 474 -3.17 19.62 8.95
CA GLY A 474 -4.53 19.92 9.45
C GLY A 474 -5.04 18.95 10.52
N TRP A 475 -4.21 18.04 11.04
CA TRP A 475 -4.59 17.15 12.15
C TRP A 475 -4.93 17.90 13.45
N ASP A 476 -4.39 19.11 13.62
CA ASP A 476 -4.55 19.99 14.77
C ASP A 476 -5.75 20.95 14.64
N ASP A 477 -6.42 20.99 13.48
CA ASP A 477 -7.64 21.79 13.28
C ASP A 477 -8.84 21.10 13.97
N PRO A 478 -9.48 21.73 14.97
CA PRO A 478 -10.64 21.16 15.65
C PRO A 478 -11.85 20.88 14.74
N LYS A 479 -11.89 21.47 13.54
CA LYS A 479 -12.97 21.27 12.55
C LYS A 479 -12.64 20.17 11.54
N ALA A 480 -11.42 19.64 11.54
CA ALA A 480 -11.01 18.61 10.59
C ALA A 480 -11.67 17.26 10.87
N ASP A 481 -12.09 16.59 9.81
CA ASP A 481 -12.49 15.19 9.88
C ASP A 481 -11.24 14.30 9.84
N ILE A 482 -10.67 14.05 11.02
CA ILE A 482 -9.45 13.26 11.20
C ILE A 482 -9.60 11.86 10.60
N LEU A 483 -10.78 11.23 10.73
CA LEU A 483 -11.03 9.90 10.20
C LEU A 483 -10.88 9.90 8.68
N ARG A 484 -11.50 10.88 8.02
CA ARG A 484 -11.42 11.03 6.56
C ARG A 484 -10.02 11.37 6.08
N LEU A 485 -9.30 12.21 6.82
CA LEU A 485 -7.93 12.59 6.49
C LEU A 485 -6.97 11.39 6.53
N VAL A 486 -7.03 10.61 7.61
CA VAL A 486 -6.21 9.39 7.75
C VAL A 486 -6.60 8.36 6.69
N TYR A 487 -7.90 8.16 6.44
CA TYR A 487 -8.38 7.28 5.36
C TYR A 487 -7.78 7.66 4.00
N ASN A 488 -7.84 8.94 3.63
CA ASN A 488 -7.29 9.41 2.36
C ASN A 488 -5.77 9.18 2.27
N TRP A 489 -5.05 9.33 3.38
CA TRP A 489 -3.62 9.06 3.43
C TRP A 489 -3.31 7.57 3.26
N LEU A 490 -4.08 6.69 3.91
CA LEU A 490 -3.91 5.23 3.79
C LEU A 490 -4.20 4.74 2.36
N CYS A 491 -5.19 5.36 1.69
CA CYS A 491 -5.53 5.03 0.30
C CYS A 491 -4.54 5.56 -0.75
N ASP A 492 -3.62 6.46 -0.40
CA ASP A 492 -2.64 6.99 -1.33
C ASP A 492 -1.38 6.09 -1.35
N GLU A 493 -1.24 5.31 -2.42
CA GLU A 493 -0.12 4.37 -2.63
C GLU A 493 1.26 5.03 -2.54
N ARG A 494 1.36 6.35 -2.74
CA ARG A 494 2.61 7.13 -2.60
C ARG A 494 3.11 7.23 -1.16
N ASN A 495 2.31 6.84 -0.18
CA ASN A 495 2.67 6.87 1.24
C ASN A 495 3.37 5.57 1.71
N GLY A 496 3.55 4.60 0.82
CA GLY A 496 4.24 3.34 1.11
C GLY A 496 3.31 2.28 1.68
N ARG A 497 3.91 1.19 2.18
CA ARG A 497 3.15 0.07 2.76
C ARG A 497 2.76 0.33 4.21
N TRP A 498 1.60 -0.17 4.60
CA TRP A 498 1.12 -0.07 5.98
C TRP A 498 0.36 -1.33 6.43
N LEU A 499 0.36 -1.59 7.74
CA LEU A 499 -0.45 -2.58 8.42
C LEU A 499 -1.29 -1.88 9.50
N ILE A 500 -2.61 -2.10 9.51
CA ILE A 500 -3.49 -1.70 10.61
C ILE A 500 -3.83 -2.94 11.43
N ILE A 501 -3.65 -2.85 12.75
CA ILE A 501 -4.09 -3.87 13.72
C ILE A 501 -5.32 -3.34 14.43
N LEU A 502 -6.47 -3.96 14.20
CA LEU A 502 -7.73 -3.69 14.91
C LEU A 502 -7.84 -4.66 16.08
N ASP A 503 -7.58 -4.20 17.30
CA ASP A 503 -7.58 -5.06 18.49
C ASP A 503 -8.92 -4.99 19.24
N ASN A 504 -9.45 -6.16 19.60
CA ASN A 504 -10.69 -6.35 20.36
C ASN A 504 -11.94 -5.79 19.65
N ALA A 505 -12.09 -6.09 18.35
CA ALA A 505 -13.22 -5.71 17.51
C ALA A 505 -14.44 -6.64 17.72
N ASP A 506 -14.84 -6.84 18.98
CA ASP A 506 -15.86 -7.82 19.36
C ASP A 506 -17.31 -7.34 19.13
N ASP A 507 -17.54 -6.02 19.12
CA ASP A 507 -18.88 -5.42 19.02
C ASP A 507 -19.14 -4.90 17.61
N ASP A 508 -19.91 -5.67 16.84
CA ASP A 508 -20.32 -5.32 15.48
C ASP A 508 -21.03 -3.96 15.40
N ARG A 509 -21.72 -3.53 16.48
CA ARG A 509 -22.42 -2.23 16.55
C ARG A 509 -21.47 -1.03 16.45
N VAL A 510 -20.20 -1.21 16.83
CA VAL A 510 -19.17 -0.16 16.70
C VAL A 510 -18.96 0.19 15.22
N PHE A 511 -19.11 -0.79 14.33
CA PHE A 511 -18.90 -0.66 12.89
C PHE A 511 -20.20 -0.49 12.10
N SER A 512 -21.32 -1.05 12.59
CA SER A 512 -22.60 -1.17 11.88
C SER A 512 -23.62 -0.06 12.16
N THR A 513 -23.21 1.13 12.63
CA THR A 513 -24.16 2.24 12.92
C THR A 513 -24.74 2.86 11.64
N SER A 514 -25.66 2.15 10.98
CA SER A 514 -26.86 2.78 10.40
C SER A 514 -27.87 2.91 11.53
N ALA A 515 -28.38 4.11 11.78
CA ALA A 515 -29.37 4.37 12.81
C ALA A 515 -30.52 3.35 12.74
N ASP A 516 -30.68 2.53 13.78
CA ASP A 516 -31.97 1.91 14.04
C ASP A 516 -32.98 3.05 14.22
N SER A 517 -33.94 3.07 13.32
CA SER A 517 -34.99 4.05 13.14
C SER A 517 -36.05 3.96 14.25
N ASP A 518 -35.67 4.24 15.51
CA ASP A 518 -36.62 4.19 16.64
C ASP A 518 -36.56 5.41 17.58
N SER A 519 -36.02 6.55 17.12
CA SER A 519 -36.17 7.83 17.84
C SER A 519 -36.73 8.94 16.96
N ILE A 520 -37.97 8.78 16.51
CA ILE A 520 -38.81 9.93 16.15
C ILE A 520 -39.35 10.54 17.44
N ALA A 521 -38.63 11.50 18.01
CA ALA A 521 -39.22 12.49 18.90
C ALA A 521 -38.35 13.76 19.00
N HIS A 522 -38.86 14.81 18.36
CA HIS A 522 -38.62 16.24 18.62
C HIS A 522 -37.27 16.88 18.25
N GLY A 523 -37.23 17.40 17.03
CA GLY A 523 -36.97 18.83 16.76
C GLY A 523 -35.77 19.47 17.45
N SER A 524 -34.57 19.18 16.96
CA SER A 524 -33.43 20.09 16.99
C SER A 524 -32.49 19.72 15.82
N GLU A 525 -31.78 20.72 15.28
CA GLU A 525 -30.94 20.61 14.07
C GLU A 525 -30.18 19.28 13.99
N ALA A 526 -30.50 18.48 12.97
CA ALA A 526 -29.92 17.14 12.79
C ALA A 526 -28.39 17.25 12.70
N PRO A 527 -27.61 16.54 13.55
CA PRO A 527 -26.18 16.40 13.35
C PRO A 527 -25.96 15.70 12.01
N ARG A 528 -25.02 16.20 11.19
CA ARG A 528 -24.58 15.56 9.94
C ARG A 528 -24.42 14.05 10.18
N GLU A 529 -25.14 13.25 9.41
CA GLU A 529 -25.11 11.78 9.44
C GLU A 529 -23.64 11.30 9.44
N ALA A 530 -23.15 10.85 10.60
CA ALA A 530 -21.79 10.34 10.71
C ALA A 530 -21.75 8.97 10.05
N ALA A 531 -20.93 8.83 9.00
CA ALA A 531 -20.76 7.54 8.34
C ALA A 531 -20.30 6.45 9.34
N PRO A 532 -20.71 5.18 9.16
CA PRO A 532 -20.31 4.09 10.05
C PRO A 532 -18.78 3.98 10.12
N LEU A 533 -18.21 3.56 11.26
CA LEU A 533 -16.75 3.50 11.43
C LEU A 533 -16.06 2.57 10.42
N GLU A 534 -16.76 1.55 9.92
CA GLU A 534 -16.26 0.66 8.88
C GLU A 534 -15.91 1.41 7.58
N SER A 535 -16.62 2.50 7.27
CA SER A 535 -16.37 3.31 6.07
C SER A 535 -15.01 4.02 6.07
N PHE A 536 -14.35 4.08 7.24
CA PHE A 536 -13.00 4.64 7.40
C PHE A 536 -11.90 3.56 7.42
N LEU A 537 -12.26 2.29 7.21
CA LEU A 537 -11.29 1.23 6.96
C LEU A 537 -10.93 1.21 5.46
N PRO A 538 -9.68 1.53 5.08
CA PRO A 538 -9.27 1.58 3.68
C PRO A 538 -9.40 0.23 2.97
N GLN A 539 -9.56 0.30 1.65
CA GLN A 539 -9.52 -0.84 0.73
C GLN A 539 -8.45 -0.58 -0.35
N SER A 540 -7.20 -0.35 0.06
CA SER A 540 -6.11 -0.03 -0.87
C SER A 540 -5.12 -1.18 -1.02
N SER A 541 -4.46 -1.22 -2.18
CA SER A 541 -3.53 -2.29 -2.56
C SER A 541 -2.20 -2.25 -1.77
N ASN A 542 -1.88 -1.11 -1.17
CA ASN A 542 -0.65 -0.85 -0.44
C ASN A 542 -0.76 -1.13 1.07
N GLY A 543 -1.84 -1.75 1.54
CA GLY A 543 -1.95 -2.04 2.97
C GLY A 543 -2.78 -3.25 3.35
N TRP A 544 -2.67 -3.59 4.63
CA TRP A 544 -3.25 -4.79 5.22
C TRP A 544 -3.97 -4.46 6.51
N ILE A 545 -5.05 -5.20 6.80
CA ILE A 545 -5.75 -5.11 8.09
C ILE A 545 -5.72 -6.47 8.78
N LEU A 546 -5.20 -6.48 10.00
CA LEU A 546 -5.19 -7.64 10.89
C LEU A 546 -6.11 -7.36 12.07
N VAL A 547 -7.07 -8.24 12.33
CA VAL A 547 -8.13 -8.02 13.33
C VAL A 547 -8.05 -9.08 14.42
N THR A 548 -8.22 -8.70 15.68
CA THR A 548 -8.45 -9.65 16.78
C THR A 548 -9.86 -9.48 17.34
N LEU A 549 -10.54 -10.62 17.52
CA LEU A 549 -11.92 -10.65 18.02
C LEU A 549 -12.27 -12.05 18.55
N ARG A 550 -13.33 -12.15 19.32
CA ARG A 550 -13.78 -13.38 20.00
C ARG A 550 -14.93 -14.03 19.26
N ASP A 551 -15.77 -13.22 18.62
CA ASP A 551 -16.94 -13.66 17.89
C ASP A 551 -16.61 -13.95 16.42
N LEU A 552 -16.82 -15.20 15.98
CA LEU A 552 -16.64 -15.60 14.60
C LEU A 552 -17.59 -14.88 13.63
N VAL A 553 -18.82 -14.56 14.05
CA VAL A 553 -19.79 -13.88 13.18
C VAL A 553 -19.33 -12.46 12.90
N ALA A 554 -18.99 -11.69 13.95
CA ALA A 554 -18.40 -10.36 13.79
C ALA A 554 -17.13 -10.39 12.91
N ALA A 555 -16.30 -11.43 13.03
CA ALA A 555 -15.13 -11.62 12.16
C ALA A 555 -15.51 -11.63 10.68
N VAL A 556 -16.49 -12.45 10.33
CA VAL A 556 -16.92 -12.67 8.96
C VAL A 556 -17.59 -11.42 8.40
N ASN A 557 -18.37 -10.70 9.20
CA ASN A 557 -18.97 -9.43 8.81
C ASN A 557 -17.87 -8.40 8.47
N LEU A 558 -16.88 -8.23 9.33
CA LEU A 558 -15.85 -7.21 9.19
C LEU A 558 -14.83 -7.49 8.07
N ILE A 559 -14.53 -8.77 7.80
CA ILE A 559 -13.57 -9.14 6.75
C ILE A 559 -14.23 -9.59 5.44
N GLY A 560 -15.54 -9.82 5.43
CA GLY A 560 -16.35 -10.21 4.27
C GLY A 560 -16.18 -11.66 3.79
N THR A 561 -15.30 -12.46 4.41
CA THR A 561 -15.03 -13.84 3.98
C THR A 561 -14.57 -14.74 5.14
N ARG A 562 -15.00 -16.01 5.13
CA ARG A 562 -14.50 -17.01 6.10
C ARG A 562 -13.08 -17.51 5.79
N ARG A 563 -12.58 -17.35 4.56
CA ARG A 563 -11.28 -17.89 4.14
C ARG A 563 -10.09 -17.23 4.86
N ASN A 564 -10.29 -15.99 5.29
CA ASN A 564 -9.25 -15.19 5.95
C ASN A 564 -9.41 -15.14 7.47
N VAL A 565 -10.25 -16.01 8.04
CA VAL A 565 -10.35 -16.21 9.49
C VAL A 565 -9.36 -17.30 9.91
N ILE A 566 -8.54 -17.00 10.92
CA ILE A 566 -7.66 -17.93 11.61
C ILE A 566 -8.25 -18.19 13.00
N ARG A 567 -8.62 -19.44 13.28
CA ARG A 567 -9.10 -19.83 14.61
C ARG A 567 -7.91 -20.15 15.51
N VAL A 568 -7.84 -19.46 16.64
CA VAL A 568 -6.77 -19.60 17.63
C VAL A 568 -7.24 -20.54 18.74
N GLU A 569 -6.67 -21.73 18.76
CA GLU A 569 -6.91 -22.76 19.78
C GLU A 569 -5.96 -22.60 20.99
N PRO A 570 -6.20 -23.35 22.09
CA PRO A 570 -5.22 -23.48 23.18
C PRO A 570 -3.81 -23.82 22.71
N MET A 571 -2.81 -23.52 23.55
CA MET A 571 -1.42 -23.80 23.21
C MET A 571 -1.19 -25.30 23.08
N ALA A 572 -0.25 -25.71 22.24
CA ALA A 572 0.25 -27.08 22.31
C ALA A 572 0.94 -27.30 23.66
N GLU A 573 0.98 -28.55 24.14
CA GLU A 573 1.53 -28.89 25.45
C GLU A 573 2.98 -28.41 25.59
N GLU A 574 3.79 -28.58 24.56
CA GLU A 574 5.19 -28.15 24.53
C GLU A 574 5.32 -26.62 24.65
N GLU A 575 4.44 -25.88 23.97
CA GLU A 575 4.44 -24.41 24.02
C GLU A 575 3.95 -23.89 25.37
N ALA A 576 2.97 -24.56 25.98
CA ALA A 576 2.45 -24.24 27.31
C ALA A 576 3.50 -24.49 28.40
N LEU A 577 4.27 -25.59 28.32
CA LEU A 577 5.39 -25.87 29.22
C LEU A 577 6.47 -24.81 29.09
N MET A 578 6.89 -24.48 27.86
CA MET A 578 7.88 -23.44 27.61
C MET A 578 7.43 -22.07 28.16
N LEU A 579 6.14 -21.73 28.06
CA LEU A 579 5.60 -20.50 28.64
C LEU A 579 5.68 -20.48 30.16
N LEU A 580 5.36 -21.60 30.81
CA LEU A 580 5.47 -21.76 32.27
C LEU A 580 6.93 -21.65 32.73
N ASP A 581 7.84 -22.37 32.07
CA ASP A 581 9.28 -22.40 32.40
C ASP A 581 9.96 -21.05 32.24
N ASN A 582 9.56 -20.26 31.23
CA ASN A 582 10.06 -18.89 31.03
C ASN A 582 9.70 -17.93 32.19
N ARG A 583 8.69 -18.29 33.00
CA ARG A 583 8.16 -17.44 34.08
C ARG A 583 8.51 -17.97 35.47
N VAL A 584 8.60 -19.29 35.63
CA VAL A 584 8.97 -19.97 36.86
C VAL A 584 9.93 -21.09 36.50
N SER A 585 11.15 -21.09 37.06
CA SER A 585 12.09 -22.19 36.86
C SER A 585 11.59 -23.44 37.58
N VAL A 586 10.87 -24.30 36.86
CA VAL A 586 10.47 -25.61 37.37
C VAL A 586 11.65 -26.55 37.16
N GLY A 587 12.27 -27.01 38.26
CA GLY A 587 13.35 -27.99 38.17
C GLY A 587 12.84 -29.30 37.55
N LYS A 588 13.71 -30.04 36.84
CA LYS A 588 13.36 -31.32 36.16
C LYS A 588 12.63 -32.34 37.04
N ALA A 589 12.81 -32.28 38.36
CA ALA A 589 12.13 -33.16 39.32
C ALA A 589 10.61 -32.91 39.43
N PHE A 590 10.09 -31.78 38.92
CA PHE A 590 8.68 -31.39 39.00
C PHE A 590 8.02 -31.25 37.61
N GLU A 591 8.59 -31.89 36.59
CA GLU A 591 8.09 -31.83 35.21
C GLU A 591 6.67 -32.42 35.09
N ASP A 592 6.37 -33.49 35.81
CA ASP A 592 5.03 -34.11 35.81
C ASP A 592 3.98 -33.19 36.46
N ASP A 593 4.37 -32.48 37.54
CA ASP A 593 3.51 -31.48 38.19
C ASP A 593 3.27 -30.28 37.27
N ALA A 594 4.29 -29.84 36.52
CA ALA A 594 4.15 -28.78 35.52
C ALA A 594 3.19 -29.18 34.39
N LYS A 595 3.32 -30.40 33.86
CA LYS A 595 2.39 -30.96 32.86
C LYS A 595 0.97 -31.03 33.39
N LEU A 596 0.82 -31.47 34.64
CA LEU A 596 -0.48 -31.55 35.30
C LEU A 596 -1.09 -30.15 35.52
N LEU A 597 -0.28 -29.15 35.86
CA LEU A 597 -0.71 -27.76 36.02
C LEU A 597 -1.21 -27.18 34.69
N ILE A 598 -0.42 -27.23 33.62
CA ILE A 598 -0.84 -26.65 32.34
C ILE A 598 -2.08 -27.34 31.77
N ARG A 599 -2.23 -28.66 31.99
CA ARG A 599 -3.43 -29.41 31.61
C ARG A 599 -4.65 -28.98 32.44
N THR A 600 -4.47 -28.76 33.74
CA THR A 600 -5.52 -28.24 34.64
C THR A 600 -5.94 -26.81 34.24
N LEU A 601 -5.02 -26.02 33.71
CA LEU A 601 -5.27 -24.67 33.18
C LEU A 601 -5.66 -24.67 31.68
N GLU A 602 -5.97 -25.85 31.14
CA GLU A 602 -6.44 -26.09 29.78
C GLU A 602 -5.57 -25.47 28.68
N TYR A 603 -4.26 -25.38 28.93
CA TYR A 603 -3.29 -24.82 28.01
C TYR A 603 -3.60 -23.37 27.58
N ILE A 604 -4.34 -22.63 28.41
CA ILE A 604 -4.70 -21.23 28.16
C ILE A 604 -3.55 -20.32 28.63
N PRO A 605 -2.90 -19.56 27.73
CA PRO A 605 -1.72 -18.76 28.08
C PRO A 605 -1.96 -17.78 29.22
N LEU A 606 -3.14 -17.15 29.25
CA LEU A 606 -3.49 -16.20 30.31
C LEU A 606 -3.54 -16.88 31.69
N ALA A 607 -4.17 -18.05 31.79
CA ALA A 607 -4.27 -18.81 33.02
C ALA A 607 -2.91 -19.34 33.48
N ILE A 608 -2.09 -19.83 32.54
CA ILE A 608 -0.70 -20.28 32.82
C ILE A 608 0.14 -19.12 33.34
N THR A 609 0.06 -17.95 32.69
CA THR A 609 0.82 -16.76 33.12
C THR A 609 0.44 -16.33 34.52
N HIS A 610 -0.85 -16.43 34.88
CA HIS A 610 -1.31 -16.11 36.23
C HIS A 610 -0.82 -17.11 37.27
N ALA A 611 -0.97 -18.40 37.01
CA ALA A 611 -0.45 -19.43 37.91
C ALA A 611 1.06 -19.28 38.11
N ALA A 612 1.80 -19.02 37.02
CA ALA A 612 3.24 -18.78 37.06
C ALA A 612 3.60 -17.55 37.89
N ALA A 613 2.89 -16.43 37.75
CA ALA A 613 3.15 -15.24 38.55
C ALA A 613 2.81 -15.46 40.04
N TYR A 614 1.71 -16.15 40.35
CA TYR A 614 1.38 -16.54 41.72
C TYR A 614 2.47 -17.40 42.37
N LEU A 615 2.97 -18.39 41.63
CA LEU A 615 4.07 -19.27 42.03
C LEU A 615 5.39 -18.50 42.20
N ALA A 616 5.75 -17.63 41.25
CA ALA A 616 6.98 -16.85 41.29
C ALA A 616 7.07 -15.95 42.53
N VAL A 617 5.97 -15.26 42.88
CA VAL A 617 5.89 -14.40 44.07
C VAL A 617 6.00 -15.22 45.37
N ARG A 618 5.62 -16.50 45.35
CA ARG A 618 5.54 -17.37 46.53
C ARG A 618 6.48 -18.57 46.47
N ALA A 619 7.54 -18.48 45.68
CA ALA A 619 8.44 -19.61 45.39
C ALA A 619 9.09 -20.23 46.64
N GLN A 620 9.19 -19.48 47.74
CA GLN A 620 9.71 -19.97 49.02
C GLN A 620 8.70 -20.79 49.84
N THR A 621 7.41 -20.67 49.53
CA THR A 621 6.31 -21.19 50.36
C THR A 621 5.33 -22.09 49.61
N ILE A 622 5.28 -22.00 48.28
CA ILE A 622 4.32 -22.73 47.45
C ILE A 622 5.04 -23.39 46.29
N THR A 623 4.91 -24.72 46.18
CA THR A 623 5.35 -25.51 45.03
C THR A 623 4.22 -25.64 43.99
N VAL A 624 4.55 -26.15 42.81
CA VAL A 624 3.53 -26.48 41.78
C VAL A 624 2.49 -27.48 42.33
N SER A 625 2.93 -28.49 43.07
CA SER A 625 2.05 -29.49 43.70
C SER A 625 1.12 -28.84 44.73
N THR A 626 1.63 -27.98 45.62
CA THR A 626 0.79 -27.24 46.59
C THR A 626 -0.21 -26.31 45.90
N TYR A 627 0.19 -25.67 44.79
CA TYR A 627 -0.75 -24.89 43.99
C TYR A 627 -1.89 -25.76 43.44
N LEU A 628 -1.56 -26.93 42.89
CA LEU A 628 -2.55 -27.88 42.37
C LEU A 628 -3.49 -28.40 43.47
N GLU A 629 -2.99 -28.64 44.68
CA GLU A 629 -3.80 -29.01 45.84
C GLU A 629 -4.79 -27.89 46.19
N LEU A 630 -4.31 -26.66 46.35
CA LEU A 630 -5.16 -25.50 46.62
C LEU A 630 -6.20 -25.28 45.51
N PHE A 631 -5.81 -25.46 44.25
CA PHE A 631 -6.69 -25.33 43.09
C PHE A 631 -7.77 -26.42 43.03
N ARG A 632 -7.54 -27.61 43.57
CA ARG A 632 -8.53 -28.70 43.58
C ARG A 632 -9.41 -28.71 44.83
N GLU A 633 -9.02 -27.98 45.86
CA GLU A 633 -9.72 -27.97 47.15
C GLU A 633 -11.14 -27.38 47.06
N SER A 634 -11.35 -26.31 46.29
CA SER A 634 -12.68 -25.68 46.11
C SER A 634 -12.76 -24.78 44.88
N GLU A 635 -13.98 -24.56 44.36
CA GLU A 635 -14.23 -23.57 43.30
C GLU A 635 -13.91 -22.14 43.79
N GLU A 636 -14.08 -21.84 45.08
CA GLU A 636 -13.68 -20.57 45.68
C GLU A 636 -12.17 -20.35 45.55
N ASN A 637 -11.36 -21.39 45.82
CA ASN A 637 -9.92 -21.31 45.68
C ASN A 637 -9.52 -21.15 44.21
N GLN A 638 -10.14 -21.88 43.28
CA GLN A 638 -9.90 -21.71 41.84
C GLN A 638 -10.16 -20.27 41.39
N ALA A 639 -11.32 -19.73 41.75
CA ALA A 639 -11.68 -18.36 41.44
C ALA A 639 -10.69 -17.38 42.07
N HIS A 640 -10.33 -17.56 43.34
CA HIS A 640 -9.37 -16.70 44.03
C HIS A 640 -7.98 -16.72 43.38
N LEU A 641 -7.47 -17.90 43.02
CA LEU A 641 -6.17 -18.07 42.37
C LEU A 641 -6.14 -17.45 40.96
N LEU A 642 -7.26 -17.50 40.22
CA LEU A 642 -7.40 -16.91 38.88
C LEU A 642 -7.80 -15.42 38.87
N ILE A 643 -8.14 -14.86 40.03
CA ILE A 643 -8.53 -13.44 40.22
C ILE A 643 -7.43 -12.63 40.94
N SER A 644 -6.51 -13.29 41.66
CA SER A 644 -5.58 -12.60 42.57
C SER A 644 -4.81 -11.48 41.87
N ARG A 645 -4.83 -10.28 42.47
CA ARG A 645 -4.24 -9.06 41.90
C ARG A 645 -2.73 -9.19 41.79
N GLU A 646 -2.26 -9.38 40.57
CA GLU A 646 -0.84 -9.41 40.24
C GLU A 646 -0.22 -8.01 40.13
N PRO A 647 1.11 -7.91 40.09
CA PRO A 647 1.80 -6.72 39.59
C PRO A 647 1.34 -6.42 38.17
N ARG A 648 0.98 -5.16 37.89
CA ARG A 648 0.52 -4.72 36.56
C ARG A 648 1.50 -5.14 35.45
N ASP A 649 1.05 -5.98 34.53
CA ASP A 649 1.79 -6.28 33.30
C ASP A 649 1.69 -5.08 32.36
N LYS A 650 2.79 -4.34 32.19
CA LYS A 650 2.85 -3.15 31.32
C LYS A 650 2.54 -3.43 29.85
N ARG A 651 2.49 -4.70 29.44
CA ARG A 651 2.14 -5.13 28.08
C ARG A 651 0.63 -5.35 27.90
N ARG A 652 -0.16 -5.10 28.93
CA ARG A 652 -1.63 -5.14 28.88
C ARG A 652 -2.20 -3.75 28.82
N ASP A 653 -3.34 -3.63 28.17
CA ASP A 653 -4.17 -2.44 28.26
C ASP A 653 -4.66 -2.27 29.71
N GLY A 654 -4.21 -1.20 30.37
CA GLY A 654 -4.53 -0.92 31.77
C GLY A 654 -6.02 -0.66 32.06
N SER A 655 -6.87 -0.60 31.03
CA SER A 655 -8.33 -0.53 31.17
C SER A 655 -9.03 -1.90 31.27
N VAL A 656 -8.32 -3.00 31.00
CA VAL A 656 -8.87 -4.37 31.04
C VAL A 656 -8.51 -5.05 32.36
N SER A 657 -9.50 -5.66 33.03
CA SER A 657 -9.30 -6.38 34.30
C SER A 657 -8.30 -7.52 34.14
N ASP A 658 -7.36 -7.62 35.08
CA ASP A 658 -6.25 -8.57 35.03
C ASP A 658 -6.66 -10.04 35.20
N ALA A 659 -7.91 -10.37 35.56
CA ALA A 659 -8.34 -11.72 35.90
C ALA A 659 -8.85 -12.54 34.68
N VAL A 660 -8.50 -13.85 34.64
CA VAL A 660 -8.99 -14.78 33.60
C VAL A 660 -10.51 -14.77 33.53
N ILE A 661 -11.15 -14.87 34.69
CA ILE A 661 -12.60 -14.94 34.84
C ILE A 661 -13.28 -13.66 34.32
N THR A 662 -12.72 -12.48 34.60
CA THR A 662 -13.30 -11.22 34.11
C THR A 662 -13.24 -11.13 32.59
N THR A 663 -12.22 -11.71 31.96
CA THR A 663 -12.11 -11.73 30.50
C THR A 663 -13.34 -12.44 29.90
N TRP A 664 -13.75 -13.61 30.40
CA TRP A 664 -14.92 -14.31 29.87
C TRP A 664 -16.25 -13.69 30.28
N GLN A 665 -16.34 -13.10 31.47
CA GLN A 665 -17.54 -12.37 31.91
C GLN A 665 -17.95 -11.25 30.95
N ILE A 666 -16.99 -10.59 30.29
CA ILE A 666 -17.28 -9.59 29.24
C ILE A 666 -18.03 -10.22 28.07
N SER A 667 -17.61 -11.40 27.61
CA SER A 667 -18.27 -12.13 26.53
C SER A 667 -19.66 -12.62 26.94
N PHE A 668 -19.82 -13.10 28.18
CA PHE A 668 -21.13 -13.50 28.70
C PHE A 668 -22.12 -12.33 28.75
N GLU A 669 -21.65 -11.17 29.21
CA GLU A 669 -22.46 -9.95 29.25
C GLU A 669 -22.87 -9.48 27.85
N GLN A 670 -21.96 -9.59 26.87
CA GLN A 670 -22.26 -9.28 25.48
C GLN A 670 -23.32 -10.23 24.91
N ILE A 671 -23.15 -11.54 25.08
CA ILE A 671 -24.13 -12.56 24.65
C ILE A 671 -25.48 -12.30 25.33
N ARG A 672 -25.50 -12.03 26.64
CA ARG A 672 -26.75 -11.71 27.36
C ARG A 672 -27.46 -10.50 26.76
N LYS A 673 -26.74 -9.46 26.37
CA LYS A 673 -27.32 -8.24 25.77
C LYS A 673 -27.83 -8.44 24.34
N THR A 674 -27.19 -9.29 23.55
CA THR A 674 -27.52 -9.48 22.13
C THR A 674 -28.48 -10.66 21.91
N LYS A 675 -28.30 -11.75 22.65
CA LYS A 675 -29.03 -13.02 22.56
C LYS A 675 -29.26 -13.62 23.97
N PRO A 676 -30.26 -13.11 24.73
CA PRO A 676 -30.54 -13.58 26.10
C PRO A 676 -30.72 -15.10 26.21
N GLU A 677 -31.39 -15.72 25.23
CA GLU A 677 -31.64 -17.16 25.19
C GLU A 677 -30.35 -18.00 25.13
N ALA A 678 -29.33 -17.50 24.43
CA ALA A 678 -28.00 -18.13 24.40
C ALA A 678 -27.32 -18.05 25.77
N ALA A 679 -27.47 -16.92 26.49
CA ALA A 679 -26.93 -16.79 27.84
C ALA A 679 -27.65 -17.71 28.84
N GLU A 680 -28.96 -17.88 28.72
CA GLU A 680 -29.71 -18.87 29.51
C GLU A 680 -29.25 -20.30 29.22
N LEU A 681 -29.05 -20.64 27.94
CA LEU A 681 -28.56 -21.95 27.54
C LEU A 681 -27.15 -22.20 28.10
N LEU A 682 -26.25 -21.23 28.02
CA LEU A 682 -24.92 -21.32 28.62
C LEU A 682 -25.00 -21.52 30.14
N SER A 683 -25.91 -20.80 30.79
CA SER A 683 -26.14 -20.92 32.24
C SER A 683 -26.64 -22.32 32.62
N LEU A 684 -27.51 -22.91 31.79
CA LEU A 684 -27.99 -24.28 31.95
C LEU A 684 -26.87 -25.30 31.73
N MET A 685 -26.08 -25.16 30.66
CA MET A 685 -24.93 -26.02 30.36
C MET A 685 -23.90 -26.01 31.49
N ALA A 686 -23.70 -24.86 32.15
CA ALA A 686 -22.78 -24.74 33.27
C ALA A 686 -23.22 -25.54 34.52
N MET A 687 -24.46 -26.03 34.58
CA MET A 687 -24.96 -26.87 35.68
C MET A 687 -24.79 -28.38 35.44
N PHE A 688 -24.41 -28.79 34.23
CA PHE A 688 -24.14 -30.19 33.89
C PHE A 688 -22.66 -30.55 34.08
N ASP A 689 -22.32 -31.83 33.90
CA ASP A 689 -20.94 -32.20 33.65
C ASP A 689 -20.44 -31.47 32.39
N ARG A 690 -19.21 -30.97 32.42
CA ARG A 690 -18.66 -30.14 31.36
C ARG A 690 -18.44 -30.91 30.04
N GLN A 691 -18.44 -32.25 30.06
CA GLN A 691 -18.26 -33.06 28.86
C GLN A 691 -19.49 -33.92 28.56
N GLY A 692 -19.71 -34.17 27.27
CA GLY A 692 -20.73 -35.11 26.82
C GLY A 692 -22.16 -34.67 27.14
N ILE A 693 -22.45 -33.36 27.15
CA ILE A 693 -23.79 -32.83 27.42
C ILE A 693 -24.71 -33.15 26.22
N PRO A 694 -25.73 -34.00 26.36
CA PRO A 694 -26.58 -34.39 25.23
C PRO A 694 -27.50 -33.25 24.77
N GLU A 695 -27.61 -33.06 23.46
CA GLU A 695 -28.50 -32.06 22.85
C GLU A 695 -29.95 -32.20 23.34
N SER A 696 -30.44 -33.43 23.50
CA SER A 696 -31.83 -33.71 23.91
C SER A 696 -32.21 -33.06 25.25
N ILE A 697 -31.26 -32.96 26.19
CA ILE A 697 -31.48 -32.37 27.51
C ILE A 697 -31.49 -30.83 27.43
N LEU A 698 -30.72 -30.25 26.52
CA LEU A 698 -30.60 -28.81 26.35
C LEU A 698 -31.76 -28.18 25.59
N HIS A 699 -32.50 -29.00 24.84
CA HIS A 699 -33.62 -28.56 24.02
C HIS A 699 -34.71 -27.86 24.87
N ASN A 700 -34.94 -28.25 26.13
CA ASN A 700 -35.83 -27.61 27.13
C ASN A 700 -37.15 -27.03 26.56
N GLY A 701 -37.81 -27.75 25.65
CA GLY A 701 -39.06 -27.30 25.00
C GLY A 701 -38.91 -26.25 23.88
N ARG A 702 -37.68 -25.81 23.55
CA ARG A 702 -37.37 -24.93 22.41
C ARG A 702 -37.65 -25.64 21.08
N GLY A 703 -38.04 -24.89 20.06
CA GLY A 703 -38.05 -25.41 18.69
C GLY A 703 -36.62 -25.61 18.16
N ARG A 704 -36.43 -26.49 17.16
CA ARG A 704 -35.08 -26.77 16.61
C ARG A 704 -34.36 -25.51 16.14
N LEU A 705 -35.06 -24.62 15.43
CA LEU A 705 -34.48 -23.36 14.96
C LEU A 705 -34.04 -22.44 16.11
N GLN A 706 -34.87 -22.31 17.14
CA GLN A 706 -34.55 -21.50 18.32
C GLN A 706 -33.36 -22.07 19.10
N PHE A 707 -33.25 -23.40 19.17
CA PHE A 707 -32.11 -24.07 19.79
C PHE A 707 -30.81 -23.78 19.02
N GLU A 708 -30.82 -23.93 17.70
CA GLU A 708 -29.68 -23.61 16.83
C GLU A 708 -29.28 -22.12 16.94
N ASP A 709 -30.27 -21.22 16.97
CA ASP A 709 -30.05 -19.77 17.15
C ASP A 709 -29.46 -19.42 18.52
N ALA A 710 -29.73 -20.23 19.56
CA ALA A 710 -29.16 -20.07 20.90
C ALA A 710 -27.76 -20.71 21.02
N VAL A 711 -27.48 -21.80 20.30
CA VAL A 711 -26.17 -22.48 20.28
C VAL A 711 -25.15 -21.72 19.43
N ALA A 712 -25.59 -21.10 18.33
CA ALA A 712 -24.70 -20.43 17.39
C ALA A 712 -23.82 -19.34 18.03
N PRO A 713 -24.31 -18.43 18.89
CA PRO A 713 -23.46 -17.48 19.60
C PRO A 713 -22.43 -18.16 20.53
N LEU A 714 -22.81 -19.22 21.22
CA LEU A 714 -21.92 -19.91 22.18
C LEU A 714 -20.75 -20.60 21.47
N THR A 715 -21.02 -21.21 20.32
CA THR A 715 -19.97 -21.80 19.45
C THR A 715 -19.14 -20.71 18.76
N SER A 716 -19.77 -19.60 18.35
CA SER A 716 -19.11 -18.47 17.69
C SER A 716 -18.07 -17.79 18.58
N PHE A 717 -18.38 -17.64 19.88
CA PHE A 717 -17.44 -17.14 20.90
C PHE A 717 -16.45 -18.20 21.41
N SER A 718 -16.49 -19.42 20.86
CA SER A 718 -15.67 -20.56 21.30
C SER A 718 -15.85 -20.93 22.78
N LEU A 719 -17.05 -20.71 23.34
CA LEU A 719 -17.38 -21.06 24.73
C LEU A 719 -17.73 -22.54 24.90
N ILE A 720 -18.29 -23.14 23.85
CA ILE A 720 -18.66 -24.56 23.78
C ILE A 720 -18.16 -25.18 22.48
N LYS A 721 -17.94 -26.49 22.49
CA LYS A 721 -17.66 -27.31 21.31
C LYS A 721 -18.81 -28.30 21.10
N ALA A 722 -19.24 -28.46 19.85
CA ALA A 722 -20.22 -29.48 19.47
C ALA A 722 -19.50 -30.64 18.79
N GLN A 723 -19.67 -31.85 19.31
CA GLN A 723 -19.20 -33.09 18.73
C GLN A 723 -20.39 -33.86 18.16
N GLY A 724 -20.34 -34.23 16.88
CA GLY A 724 -21.37 -35.09 16.29
C GLY A 724 -21.01 -36.56 16.48
N MET A 725 -21.91 -37.36 17.08
CA MET A 725 -21.82 -38.82 16.94
C MET A 725 -22.19 -39.22 15.51
N LYS A 726 -21.25 -39.77 14.75
CA LYS A 726 -21.60 -40.63 13.62
C LYS A 726 -21.75 -42.05 14.16
N GLN A 727 -22.97 -42.44 14.55
CA GLN A 727 -23.26 -43.86 14.68
C GLN A 727 -23.52 -44.44 13.28
N PRO A 728 -22.83 -45.51 12.86
CA PRO A 728 -22.93 -46.06 11.50
C PRO A 728 -24.31 -46.62 11.13
N GLU A 729 -25.27 -46.72 12.07
CA GLU A 729 -26.56 -47.39 11.85
C GLU A 729 -27.80 -46.50 12.10
N GLN A 730 -27.63 -45.23 12.50
CA GLN A 730 -28.74 -44.29 12.72
C GLN A 730 -28.48 -42.95 12.00
N GLN A 731 -29.39 -42.58 11.10
CA GLN A 731 -29.28 -41.36 10.27
C GLN A 731 -29.47 -40.05 11.05
N VAL A 732 -29.74 -40.10 12.36
CA VAL A 732 -29.82 -38.92 13.24
C VAL A 732 -28.91 -39.16 14.44
N GLY A 733 -27.64 -38.80 14.30
CA GLY A 733 -26.70 -38.79 15.42
C GLY A 733 -27.00 -37.62 16.34
N GLU A 734 -27.11 -37.87 17.66
CA GLU A 734 -27.24 -36.81 18.66
C GLU A 734 -25.93 -36.02 18.78
N HIS A 735 -26.01 -34.69 18.85
CA HIS A 735 -24.84 -33.86 19.13
C HIS A 735 -24.56 -33.85 20.63
N LEU A 736 -23.29 -34.02 20.99
CA LEU A 736 -22.79 -33.83 22.35
C LEU A 736 -22.09 -32.49 22.43
N PHE A 737 -22.34 -31.76 23.50
CA PHE A 737 -21.71 -30.48 23.77
C PHE A 737 -20.69 -30.61 24.89
N GLU A 738 -19.62 -29.83 24.76
CA GLU A 738 -18.56 -29.75 25.74
C GLU A 738 -18.25 -28.30 26.08
N MET A 739 -17.88 -28.07 27.33
CA MET A 739 -17.43 -26.79 27.87
C MET A 739 -16.04 -26.96 28.47
N HIS A 740 -15.23 -25.91 28.31
CA HIS A 740 -13.97 -25.74 29.02
C HIS A 740 -14.24 -25.62 30.54
N ASP A 741 -13.45 -26.29 31.38
CA ASP A 741 -13.62 -26.34 32.84
C ASP A 741 -13.57 -24.94 33.44
N LEU A 742 -12.61 -24.14 32.98
CA LEU A 742 -12.48 -22.76 33.43
C LEU A 742 -13.63 -21.87 32.93
N VAL A 743 -14.19 -22.15 31.75
CA VAL A 743 -15.37 -21.44 31.23
C VAL A 743 -16.61 -21.79 32.07
N GLN A 744 -16.75 -23.05 32.49
CA GLN A 744 -17.82 -23.48 33.40
C GLN A 744 -17.71 -22.78 34.75
N LEU A 745 -16.53 -22.80 35.37
CA LEU A 745 -16.24 -22.11 36.63
C LEU A 745 -16.59 -20.62 36.53
N ALA A 746 -16.13 -19.95 35.46
CA ALA A 746 -16.40 -18.53 35.27
C ALA A 746 -17.88 -18.22 35.04
N THR A 747 -18.62 -19.11 34.36
CA THR A 747 -20.05 -18.97 34.16
C THR A 747 -20.79 -19.08 35.48
N ARG A 748 -20.44 -20.06 36.34
CA ARG A 748 -21.01 -20.20 37.69
C ARG A 748 -20.74 -18.96 38.56
N LYS A 749 -19.51 -18.47 38.59
CA LYS A 749 -19.16 -17.25 39.33
C LYS A 749 -19.85 -15.99 38.77
N TRP A 750 -20.05 -15.92 37.46
CA TRP A 750 -20.87 -14.85 36.86
C TRP A 750 -22.32 -14.91 37.33
N LEU A 751 -22.93 -16.10 37.40
CA LEU A 751 -24.30 -16.30 37.88
C LEU A 751 -24.47 -15.92 39.36
N GLU A 752 -23.51 -16.28 40.22
CA GLU A 752 -23.50 -15.86 41.63
C GLU A 752 -23.57 -14.33 41.76
N VAL A 753 -22.77 -13.60 40.95
CA VAL A 753 -22.78 -12.13 40.95
C VAL A 753 -24.10 -11.57 40.45
N GLN A 754 -24.72 -12.16 39.43
CA GLN A 754 -26.04 -11.71 38.93
C GLN A 754 -27.14 -11.95 39.97
N LEU A 755 -27.14 -13.11 40.64
CA LEU A 755 -28.09 -13.40 41.71
C LEU A 755 -27.94 -12.43 42.89
N GLN A 756 -26.71 -12.09 43.26
CA GLN A 756 -26.45 -11.08 44.29
C GLN A 756 -26.91 -9.68 43.88
N ARG A 757 -26.76 -9.30 42.60
CA ARG A 757 -27.27 -8.02 42.06
C ARG A 757 -28.79 -7.99 42.07
N ALA A 758 -29.44 -9.04 41.55
CA ALA A 758 -30.90 -9.16 41.56
C ALA A 758 -31.47 -9.13 42.99
N ALA A 759 -30.78 -9.76 43.95
CA ALA A 759 -31.17 -9.72 45.36
C ALA A 759 -31.01 -8.31 45.99
N ARG A 760 -30.00 -7.54 45.58
CA ARG A 760 -29.82 -6.13 46.02
C ARG A 760 -30.87 -5.21 45.40
N ASP A 761 -31.21 -5.42 44.13
CA ASP A 761 -32.20 -4.62 43.41
C ASP A 761 -33.63 -4.93 43.90
N MET A 762 -33.87 -6.14 44.44
CA MET A 762 -35.18 -6.56 44.99
C MET A 762 -35.40 -6.31 46.49
N GLY A 763 -34.45 -5.75 47.26
CA GLY A 763 -34.67 -5.58 48.70
C GLY A 763 -33.69 -4.71 49.48
N GLY A 764 -34.09 -3.46 49.75
CA GLY A 764 -33.66 -2.74 50.94
C GLY A 764 -34.48 -3.14 52.18
N LEU A 765 -33.93 -4.02 53.03
CA LEU A 765 -34.17 -4.21 54.50
C LEU A 765 -33.30 -5.40 54.98
N PRO A 766 -32.91 -5.48 56.27
CA PRO A 766 -31.52 -5.72 56.66
C PRO A 766 -31.15 -7.19 56.80
N SER A 767 -29.87 -7.43 56.53
CA SER A 767 -29.09 -8.62 56.85
C SER A 767 -29.33 -9.19 58.25
N ALA A 768 -29.56 -10.51 58.35
CA ALA A 768 -29.26 -11.27 59.55
C ALA A 768 -27.81 -11.82 59.48
N PRO A 769 -27.08 -11.92 60.60
CA PRO A 769 -25.63 -12.02 60.59
C PRO A 769 -25.09 -13.45 60.46
N SER A 770 -23.88 -13.55 59.92
CA SER A 770 -23.09 -14.76 59.75
C SER A 770 -22.88 -15.54 61.05
N ALA A 771 -22.99 -16.87 60.94
CA ALA A 771 -22.53 -17.81 61.93
C ALA A 771 -21.05 -17.58 62.32
N ARG A 772 -20.79 -17.51 63.62
CA ARG A 772 -19.44 -17.66 64.18
C ARG A 772 -19.47 -18.74 65.25
N ALA A 773 -18.58 -19.71 65.08
CA ALA A 773 -18.42 -20.90 65.88
C ALA A 773 -18.22 -20.65 67.39
N LYS A 774 -18.82 -21.51 68.21
CA LYS A 774 -18.25 -21.97 69.49
C LYS A 774 -18.60 -23.46 69.67
N GLY A 775 -17.57 -24.28 69.86
CA GLY A 775 -17.71 -25.71 70.11
C GLY A 775 -18.07 -26.03 71.57
N ALA A 776 -18.59 -27.25 71.78
CA ALA A 776 -18.30 -28.13 72.91
C ALA A 776 -19.12 -29.43 72.81
N GLN A 777 -18.40 -30.55 72.84
CA GLN A 777 -18.65 -31.83 73.53
C GLN A 777 -20.07 -32.45 73.64
N ILE A 778 -20.12 -33.71 73.18
CA ILE A 778 -20.59 -34.94 73.88
C ILE A 778 -22.00 -34.92 74.48
N THR A 779 -22.92 -35.76 73.95
CA THR A 779 -23.49 -36.91 74.68
C THR A 779 -24.31 -37.86 73.78
N GLN A 780 -24.27 -39.14 74.15
CA GLN A 780 -24.99 -40.30 73.61
C GLN A 780 -26.51 -40.29 73.93
N TYR A 781 -27.18 -41.37 73.46
CA TYR A 781 -28.57 -41.82 73.63
C TYR A 781 -29.49 -41.40 72.47
N GLY A 782 -30.28 -42.26 71.82
CA GLY A 782 -30.65 -43.64 72.07
C GLY A 782 -31.92 -43.95 71.25
N ILE A 783 -31.89 -45.09 70.56
CA ILE A 783 -32.95 -46.01 70.09
C ILE A 783 -34.43 -45.64 70.39
N SER A 784 -35.29 -45.63 69.36
CA SER A 784 -36.53 -46.46 69.22
C SER A 784 -37.34 -45.95 68.01
N SER A 785 -37.53 -46.67 66.91
CA SER A 785 -38.53 -47.74 66.66
C SER A 785 -39.98 -47.39 67.01
N SER A 786 -40.82 -47.18 65.98
CA SER A 786 -42.22 -47.62 66.02
C SER A 786 -42.74 -47.89 64.61
N GLN A 787 -43.04 -49.16 64.34
CA GLN A 787 -43.86 -49.65 63.25
C GLN A 787 -45.35 -49.33 63.48
N GLY A 788 -46.10 -49.29 62.38
CA GLY A 788 -47.55 -49.53 62.28
C GLY A 788 -47.96 -49.24 60.83
N SER A 789 -48.09 -50.21 59.92
CA SER A 789 -49.19 -51.18 59.76
C SER A 789 -50.57 -50.49 59.74
N MET A 790 -51.52 -50.71 58.85
CA MET A 790 -51.72 -51.68 57.77
C MET A 790 -53.05 -51.29 57.08
N GLN A 791 -53.34 -51.90 55.92
CA GLN A 791 -54.67 -52.15 55.35
C GLN A 791 -55.41 -50.97 54.67
N GLN A 792 -56.21 -51.13 53.61
CA GLN A 792 -56.44 -52.13 52.55
C GLN A 792 -57.68 -51.61 51.79
N ARG A 793 -57.69 -51.66 50.46
CA ARG A 793 -58.83 -51.94 49.54
C ARG A 793 -58.44 -51.45 48.14
N ARG A 794 -57.95 -52.33 47.25
CA ARG A 794 -58.68 -53.22 46.32
C ARG A 794 -59.72 -52.51 45.41
N ARG A 795 -59.29 -52.37 44.15
CA ARG A 795 -59.77 -53.05 42.92
C ARG A 795 -60.82 -52.37 42.02
N LEU A 796 -60.57 -52.63 40.73
CA LEU A 796 -61.38 -52.53 39.50
C LEU A 796 -61.25 -51.16 38.80
N GLY A 797 -60.91 -51.08 37.51
CA GLY A 797 -60.65 -52.07 36.47
C GLY A 797 -60.86 -51.43 35.09
N GLY A 798 -60.35 -52.08 34.04
CA GLY A 798 -60.94 -52.02 32.69
C GLY A 798 -60.32 -51.03 31.71
N LEU A 799 -59.61 -51.60 30.74
CA LEU A 799 -59.21 -50.99 29.47
C LEU A 799 -60.44 -50.61 28.60
N GLN A 800 -60.28 -49.54 27.82
CA GLN A 800 -60.46 -49.56 26.37
C GLN A 800 -59.44 -48.63 25.71
#